data_AF-E4N8K8-F1
#
_entry.id   AF-E4N8K8-F1
#
_cell.length_a   1.000
_cell.length_b   1.000
_cell.length_c   1.000
_cell.angle_alpha   90.00
_cell.angle_beta   90.00
_cell.angle_gamma   90.00
#
_symmetry.space_group_name_H-M   'P 1'
#
loop_
_entity.id
_entity.type
_entity.pdbx_description
1 polymer ?
#
loop_
_entity_poly.entity_id
_entity_poly.type
_entity_poly.pdbx_seq_one_letter_code
_entity_poly.pdbx_strand_id
1 'polypeptide(L)'
;MEEQRNSEQTPAVRHRHRRPLVGRRRMLTWLAVGTVAALGGGVVLRQSLAGADETSARPAPPGGSTPAGGHQHGTGGPPPASASPDPSAPQPPPVDRSGRNWSDAKGWGGKVPGPGSAVRIADKVVLDADAQVGSLLVEKTGSLVFAADRSLTLASAGNVEVRGTLALAPDGAHTHTLRFPNVDERRYAGGGMGLVDTDTGLWVTGQGYLRLDGAPRTAWTRAADALKPGDSTIRLATAPTGWQPGDELAVTPTAPPDRDDFSTSYDLVTVKQVDGATVTLTGPLKNAHPRVATGGGATFGAEVLNLSRNVRIEGTEQGRAHVHLTSSRPADVRHAALRWLGPRTDGKDSWNGKPVTEPVLGRYGLHFHMLLDTSRGTVVEGVVVRDTGSHAFVPHASHGITFRGCIAHNTWEDAYWWDGPLDTRTPQGPSDDIAYEGCVASRTVYEPNPRGYRLTGFSLGAGTGSSARDCVAVGVQGATGASGYEWPETSEGVWTFERCLAHNNLENGIFVWLNAEHHHTVTQFAAYHNGGWGIEHGAYLNDFDYTASVLYGNASGGIAVHALGRDKGTVFDGLLIDAAGQSDYAVATLKHQLAGESVTLSRSRLTGYRKAGVAFRATGDGKPDDIAVLDCEFGGAKGSELWLDPEAPEPERILYRPAGQAQAVTLGKSGSGGGGGGGGGGGGGGGGGGGGSGGGGGGGAGQGLAATGPVDAPTPPRAVALPSLAFTDSAPKTGRVGV
;
A
#
# COMPACT_ATOMS: atom_id res chain seq x y z
N MET A 1 -10.73 -48.10 10.38
CA MET A 1 -11.26 -49.07 11.37
C MET A 1 -10.07 -49.62 12.11
N GLU A 2 -10.14 -49.62 13.45
CA GLU A 2 -9.21 -50.27 14.42
C GLU A 2 -7.69 -49.92 14.31
N GLU A 3 -6.91 -49.89 15.39
CA GLU A 3 -7.13 -50.44 16.74
C GLU A 3 -6.51 -49.53 17.84
N GLN A 4 -6.93 -49.74 19.09
CA GLN A 4 -6.37 -49.08 20.30
C GLN A 4 -5.17 -49.92 20.82
N ARG A 5 -4.29 -49.55 21.78
CA ARG A 5 -4.54 -48.96 23.12
C ARG A 5 -3.23 -48.62 23.87
N ASN A 6 -3.34 -47.69 24.83
CA ASN A 6 -2.41 -47.22 25.87
C ASN A 6 -1.32 -48.15 26.47
N SER A 7 -0.24 -47.52 26.94
CA SER A 7 0.44 -47.82 28.22
C SER A 7 0.93 -46.53 28.92
N GLU A 8 1.20 -46.61 30.22
CA GLU A 8 0.95 -45.59 31.27
C GLU A 8 2.02 -44.49 31.50
N GLN A 9 1.62 -43.45 32.25
CA GLN A 9 2.48 -42.44 32.91
C GLN A 9 3.14 -43.05 34.17
N THR A 10 4.17 -42.53 34.88
CA THR A 10 4.54 -41.17 35.34
C THR A 10 5.87 -41.31 36.16
N PRO A 11 6.45 -40.28 36.83
CA PRO A 11 6.88 -38.94 36.43
C PRO A 11 8.38 -38.63 36.76
N ALA A 12 8.93 -37.50 36.29
CA ALA A 12 10.23 -36.99 36.76
C ALA A 12 10.21 -35.50 37.16
N VAL A 13 10.38 -35.28 38.47
CA VAL A 13 10.92 -34.11 39.21
C VAL A 13 10.94 -32.71 38.56
N ARG A 14 10.21 -31.77 39.18
CA ARG A 14 10.40 -30.31 39.03
C ARG A 14 11.46 -29.78 40.00
N HIS A 15 12.42 -28.98 39.53
CA HIS A 15 13.20 -28.09 40.40
C HIS A 15 12.71 -26.64 40.31
N ARG A 16 12.40 -26.05 41.47
CA ARG A 16 12.16 -24.61 41.65
C ARG A 16 13.43 -23.97 42.22
N HIS A 17 13.84 -22.82 41.71
CA HIS A 17 14.65 -21.86 42.48
C HIS A 17 13.86 -20.59 42.75
N ARG A 18 14.11 -19.97 43.91
CA ARG A 18 13.36 -18.81 44.42
C ARG A 18 14.31 -17.89 45.21
N ARG A 19 14.20 -16.58 44.95
CA ARG A 19 14.53 -15.44 45.85
C ARG A 19 16.03 -15.17 46.13
N PRO A 20 16.42 -13.97 46.64
CA PRO A 20 15.57 -12.86 47.12
C PRO A 20 15.85 -11.44 46.54
N LEU A 21 14.97 -10.51 46.90
CA LEU A 21 15.18 -9.05 46.92
C LEU A 21 15.43 -8.58 48.37
N VAL A 22 16.12 -7.45 48.54
CA VAL A 22 16.00 -6.38 49.59
C VAL A 22 17.37 -5.80 49.99
N GLY A 23 17.49 -4.46 49.99
CA GLY A 23 18.63 -3.74 50.59
C GLY A 23 18.63 -2.23 50.32
N ARG A 24 18.28 -1.41 51.33
CA ARG A 24 18.16 0.07 51.25
C ARG A 24 19.25 0.77 52.09
N ARG A 25 19.59 2.03 51.73
CA ARG A 25 20.33 3.09 52.49
C ARG A 25 21.88 3.08 52.52
N ARG A 26 22.50 4.14 51.97
CA ARG A 26 23.16 5.33 52.61
C ARG A 26 23.83 6.13 51.45
N MET A 27 23.64 7.43 51.19
CA MET A 27 23.66 8.69 51.98
C MET A 27 25.08 9.23 52.29
N LEU A 28 25.29 10.52 51.93
CA LEU A 28 26.43 11.45 52.06
C LEU A 28 27.39 11.58 50.85
N THR A 29 27.43 12.69 50.06
CA THR A 29 27.58 14.16 50.30
C THR A 29 29.05 14.62 50.29
N TRP A 30 29.43 15.53 49.37
CA TRP A 30 30.04 16.87 49.63
C TRP A 30 30.57 17.60 48.38
N LEU A 31 30.40 18.95 48.37
CA LEU A 31 31.03 20.06 47.58
C LEU A 31 31.34 19.87 46.07
N ALA A 32 30.88 20.68 45.08
CA ALA A 32 30.49 22.10 44.96
C ALA A 32 31.62 23.10 44.59
N VAL A 33 31.22 24.15 43.86
CA VAL A 33 31.98 25.33 43.34
C VAL A 33 32.83 25.01 42.08
N GLY A 34 32.84 25.82 41.00
CA GLY A 34 32.34 27.22 40.86
C GLY A 34 31.77 27.59 39.48
N THR A 35 31.69 28.90 39.23
CA THR A 35 30.61 29.57 38.46
C THR A 35 31.16 30.63 37.49
N VAL A 36 30.33 31.17 36.56
CA VAL A 36 30.51 32.47 35.84
C VAL A 36 31.65 32.46 34.78
N ALA A 37 31.67 33.12 33.59
CA ALA A 37 30.85 34.05 32.77
C ALA A 37 31.31 33.97 31.26
N ALA A 38 30.78 34.67 30.24
CA ALA A 38 29.43 35.18 29.89
C ALA A 38 29.45 35.97 28.53
N LEU A 39 28.28 36.12 27.87
CA LEU A 39 27.85 37.23 26.96
C LEU A 39 28.34 37.39 25.49
N GLY A 40 27.40 37.86 24.64
CA GLY A 40 27.55 38.47 23.30
C GLY A 40 27.32 37.51 22.12
N GLY A 41 26.34 37.62 21.21
CA GLY A 41 25.57 38.75 20.66
C GLY A 41 26.05 39.06 19.22
N GLY A 42 25.26 39.32 18.17
CA GLY A 42 23.80 39.31 17.93
C GLY A 42 23.45 40.05 16.61
N VAL A 43 22.35 39.70 15.93
CA VAL A 43 21.70 40.43 14.78
C VAL A 43 22.49 40.36 13.44
N VAL A 44 21.92 40.04 12.27
CA VAL A 44 21.09 40.87 11.32
C VAL A 44 20.20 39.98 10.42
N LEU A 45 19.19 40.58 9.77
CA LEU A 45 17.98 39.97 9.21
C LEU A 45 17.74 40.32 7.71
N ARG A 46 16.97 39.47 6.99
CA ARG A 46 16.08 39.73 5.80
C ARG A 46 16.62 39.81 4.35
N GLN A 47 15.64 39.56 3.45
CA GLN A 47 15.59 39.62 1.96
C GLN A 47 16.02 38.32 1.23
N SER A 48 15.31 37.84 0.18
CA SER A 48 14.01 38.24 -0.41
C SER A 48 13.37 37.12 -1.26
N LEU A 49 12.04 37.04 -1.30
CA LEU A 49 11.27 36.30 -2.31
C LEU A 49 10.94 37.22 -3.51
N ALA A 50 11.35 36.83 -4.72
CA ALA A 50 10.79 37.27 -6.00
C ALA A 50 11.37 36.37 -7.11
N GLY A 51 10.56 35.93 -8.07
CA GLY A 51 11.02 35.13 -9.22
C GLY A 51 11.02 35.93 -10.53
N ALA A 52 11.83 35.51 -11.50
CA ALA A 52 11.71 35.76 -12.93
C ALA A 52 12.69 34.88 -13.73
N ASP A 53 12.45 34.78 -15.04
CA ASP A 53 13.05 33.84 -16.00
C ASP A 53 14.49 34.13 -16.50
N GLU A 54 14.96 33.16 -17.30
CA GLU A 54 15.88 33.25 -18.46
C GLU A 54 17.42 33.08 -18.31
N THR A 55 17.86 31.91 -18.80
CA THR A 55 19.01 31.63 -19.70
C THR A 55 20.37 32.33 -19.53
N SER A 56 21.43 31.53 -19.30
CA SER A 56 22.75 31.70 -19.96
C SER A 56 23.59 30.41 -19.84
N ALA A 57 24.62 30.23 -20.68
CA ALA A 57 25.29 28.94 -20.88
C ALA A 57 26.83 28.97 -20.71
N ARG A 58 27.38 27.87 -20.17
CA ARG A 58 28.78 27.36 -20.33
C ARG A 58 29.94 28.23 -19.76
N PRO A 59 31.20 27.71 -19.69
CA PRO A 59 31.68 26.31 -19.76
C PRO A 59 32.62 25.89 -18.60
N ALA A 60 32.99 24.60 -18.54
CA ALA A 60 34.03 24.05 -17.65
C ALA A 60 35.39 23.85 -18.38
N PRO A 61 36.51 23.74 -17.62
CA PRO A 61 37.68 22.97 -18.04
C PRO A 61 38.22 22.08 -16.87
N PRO A 62 39.39 21.40 -16.92
CA PRO A 62 39.40 19.93 -16.99
C PRO A 62 40.17 19.21 -15.85
N GLY A 63 40.15 17.87 -15.84
CA GLY A 63 40.67 17.04 -14.74
C GLY A 63 42.16 16.66 -14.79
N GLY A 64 42.57 15.88 -13.78
CA GLY A 64 43.91 15.30 -13.58
C GLY A 64 43.86 14.04 -12.70
N SER A 65 44.91 13.20 -12.75
CA SER A 65 44.86 11.76 -12.43
C SER A 65 45.39 11.30 -11.05
N THR A 66 44.78 10.22 -10.53
CA THR A 66 45.21 9.10 -9.65
C THR A 66 46.71 8.87 -9.29
N PRO A 67 47.06 7.96 -8.34
CA PRO A 67 46.43 7.57 -7.05
C PRO A 67 47.44 7.27 -5.89
N ALA A 68 46.99 7.20 -4.61
CA ALA A 68 47.67 6.42 -3.54
C ALA A 68 46.74 6.17 -2.33
N GLY A 69 46.86 4.99 -1.70
CA GLY A 69 45.90 4.44 -0.74
C GLY A 69 45.92 4.97 0.71
N GLY A 70 44.86 4.63 1.44
CA GLY A 70 44.72 4.83 2.89
C GLY A 70 43.35 4.34 3.39
N HIS A 71 43.33 3.33 4.26
CA HIS A 71 42.10 2.88 4.93
C HIS A 71 41.68 3.88 6.02
N GLN A 72 40.42 4.32 6.03
CA GLN A 72 39.78 4.89 7.22
C GLN A 72 38.25 4.77 7.15
N HIS A 73 37.61 4.69 8.33
CA HIS A 73 36.18 4.40 8.48
C HIS A 73 35.30 5.57 8.01
N GLY A 74 34.33 5.27 7.14
CA GLY A 74 33.35 6.25 6.67
C GLY A 74 32.17 6.42 7.63
N THR A 75 31.86 7.66 7.97
CA THR A 75 30.58 8.04 8.58
C THR A 75 29.46 7.86 7.57
N GLY A 76 28.36 7.21 7.96
CA GLY A 76 27.23 6.93 7.07
C GLY A 76 26.49 8.20 6.65
N GLY A 77 26.75 8.67 5.42
CA GLY A 77 25.85 9.59 4.71
C GLY A 77 24.64 8.83 4.16
N PRO A 78 23.52 9.53 3.85
CA PRO A 78 22.37 8.91 3.20
C PRO A 78 22.79 8.31 1.84
N PRO A 79 22.21 7.16 1.43
CA PRO A 79 22.54 6.54 0.16
C PRO A 79 22.15 7.45 -1.02
N PRO A 80 22.92 7.44 -2.12
CA PRO A 80 22.65 8.32 -3.26
C PRO A 80 21.33 7.92 -3.95
N ALA A 81 20.45 8.91 -4.11
CA ALA A 81 19.27 8.78 -4.96
C ALA A 81 19.68 8.76 -6.44
N SER A 82 19.92 7.57 -7.00
CA SER A 82 20.00 7.39 -8.46
C SER A 82 19.99 5.92 -8.89
N ALA A 83 18.85 5.47 -9.44
CA ALA A 83 18.82 4.67 -10.64
C ALA A 83 17.45 4.82 -11.32
N SER A 84 17.43 5.31 -12.56
CA SER A 84 16.34 5.04 -13.49
C SER A 84 16.26 3.52 -13.75
N PRO A 85 15.10 2.96 -14.17
CA PRO A 85 14.89 1.51 -14.21
C PRO A 85 16.01 0.79 -14.97
N ASP A 86 16.59 -0.22 -14.32
CA ASP A 86 17.68 -1.00 -14.88
C ASP A 86 17.17 -1.82 -16.09
N PRO A 87 17.69 -1.59 -17.31
CA PRO A 87 17.34 -2.39 -18.48
C PRO A 87 17.93 -3.81 -18.44
N SER A 88 18.70 -4.19 -17.41
CA SER A 88 19.41 -5.47 -17.31
C SER A 88 18.59 -6.65 -16.75
N ALA A 89 17.29 -6.48 -16.50
CA ALA A 89 16.40 -7.55 -16.04
C ALA A 89 16.61 -8.84 -16.89
N PRO A 90 17.08 -9.96 -16.30
CA PRO A 90 17.54 -11.11 -17.07
C PRO A 90 16.49 -11.62 -18.05
N GLN A 91 16.93 -12.04 -19.23
CA GLN A 91 16.02 -12.63 -20.21
C GLN A 91 15.48 -13.98 -19.72
N PRO A 92 14.16 -14.22 -19.85
CA PRO A 92 13.60 -15.54 -19.57
C PRO A 92 14.28 -16.59 -20.47
N PRO A 93 14.87 -17.67 -19.92
CA PRO A 93 15.64 -18.64 -20.70
C PRO A 93 14.82 -19.21 -21.87
N PRO A 94 15.45 -19.45 -23.04
CA PRO A 94 14.76 -19.92 -24.25
C PRO A 94 13.91 -21.17 -24.00
N VAL A 95 12.72 -21.19 -24.61
CA VAL A 95 11.79 -22.30 -24.46
C VAL A 95 12.07 -23.34 -25.55
N ASP A 96 12.28 -24.59 -25.14
CA ASP A 96 12.51 -25.69 -26.08
C ASP A 96 11.21 -26.11 -26.78
N ARG A 97 11.15 -25.90 -28.09
CA ARG A 97 10.02 -26.23 -28.97
C ARG A 97 10.26 -27.50 -29.83
N SER A 98 11.31 -28.28 -29.54
CA SER A 98 11.65 -29.51 -30.28
C SER A 98 10.86 -30.75 -29.84
N GLY A 99 9.87 -30.58 -28.96
CA GLY A 99 9.01 -31.65 -28.47
C GLY A 99 8.05 -32.19 -29.53
N ARG A 100 7.44 -33.35 -29.24
CA ARG A 100 6.35 -33.88 -30.06
C ARG A 100 5.10 -33.01 -29.94
N ASN A 101 4.30 -32.95 -30.99
CA ASN A 101 3.02 -32.25 -30.96
C ASN A 101 2.01 -32.98 -30.06
N TRP A 102 1.17 -32.22 -29.35
CA TRP A 102 0.05 -32.75 -28.58
C TRP A 102 -0.99 -33.42 -29.50
N SER A 103 -1.21 -32.88 -30.69
CA SER A 103 -2.14 -33.45 -31.67
C SER A 103 -1.71 -34.80 -32.26
N ASP A 104 -0.45 -35.23 -32.10
CA ASP A 104 0.01 -36.54 -32.60
C ASP A 104 -0.46 -37.68 -31.68
N ALA A 105 -1.50 -38.37 -32.13
CA ALA A 105 -2.04 -39.56 -31.47
C ALA A 105 -0.98 -40.65 -31.21
N LYS A 106 0.07 -40.79 -32.03
CA LYS A 106 1.14 -41.77 -31.81
C LYS A 106 1.95 -41.47 -30.55
N GLY A 107 2.19 -40.19 -30.27
CA GLY A 107 2.81 -39.69 -29.04
C GLY A 107 2.03 -40.04 -27.76
N TRP A 108 0.77 -40.45 -27.89
CA TRP A 108 -0.12 -40.82 -26.79
C TRP A 108 -0.57 -42.29 -26.84
N GLY A 109 0.18 -43.16 -27.53
CA GLY A 109 -0.15 -44.59 -27.63
C GLY A 109 -1.37 -44.92 -28.51
N GLY A 110 -1.77 -44.00 -29.39
CA GLY A 110 -2.83 -44.17 -30.39
C GLY A 110 -4.04 -43.24 -30.24
N LYS A 111 -4.16 -42.48 -29.15
CA LYS A 111 -5.27 -41.54 -28.93
C LYS A 111 -4.84 -40.32 -28.12
N VAL A 112 -5.05 -39.12 -28.68
CA VAL A 112 -4.82 -37.84 -27.98
C VAL A 112 -5.68 -37.75 -26.70
N PRO A 113 -5.14 -37.25 -25.57
CA PRO A 113 -5.91 -37.04 -24.34
C PRO A 113 -7.11 -36.12 -24.57
N GLY A 114 -8.24 -36.48 -23.95
CA GLY A 114 -9.47 -35.69 -23.96
C GLY A 114 -10.01 -35.43 -22.55
N PRO A 115 -11.22 -34.84 -22.43
CA PRO A 115 -11.83 -34.51 -21.16
C PRO A 115 -11.79 -35.67 -20.15
N GLY A 116 -11.42 -35.38 -18.90
CA GLY A 116 -11.27 -36.38 -17.84
C GLY A 116 -9.96 -37.20 -17.86
N SER A 117 -9.11 -37.07 -18.88
CA SER A 117 -7.80 -37.75 -18.90
C SER A 117 -6.85 -37.16 -17.85
N ALA A 118 -6.25 -38.00 -17.01
CA ALA A 118 -5.11 -37.61 -16.17
C ALA A 118 -3.83 -37.71 -17.00
N VAL A 119 -3.29 -36.57 -17.43
CA VAL A 119 -2.14 -36.52 -18.36
C VAL A 119 -0.83 -36.39 -17.59
N ARG A 120 0.16 -37.21 -17.94
CA ARG A 120 1.53 -37.14 -17.41
C ARG A 120 2.51 -36.89 -18.55
N ILE A 121 3.32 -35.85 -18.44
CA ILE A 121 4.35 -35.47 -19.42
C ILE A 121 5.72 -35.67 -18.77
N ALA A 122 6.47 -36.67 -19.23
CA ALA A 122 7.84 -36.94 -18.82
C ALA A 122 8.89 -36.51 -19.86
N ASP A 123 8.42 -36.23 -21.07
CA ASP A 123 9.16 -35.83 -22.26
C ASP A 123 8.79 -34.38 -22.69
N LYS A 124 9.23 -33.97 -23.87
CA LYS A 124 8.97 -32.61 -24.39
C LYS A 124 7.72 -32.63 -25.28
N VAL A 125 6.73 -31.80 -24.95
CA VAL A 125 5.46 -31.70 -25.68
C VAL A 125 5.19 -30.25 -26.07
N VAL A 126 4.82 -30.05 -27.34
CA VAL A 126 4.30 -28.78 -27.84
C VAL A 126 2.78 -28.87 -27.93
N LEU A 127 2.05 -27.99 -27.24
CA LEU A 127 0.62 -27.83 -27.46
C LEU A 127 0.41 -27.05 -28.76
N ASP A 128 -0.14 -27.71 -29.78
CA ASP A 128 -0.33 -27.19 -31.14
C ASP A 128 -1.80 -27.07 -31.57
N ALA A 129 -2.72 -27.54 -30.72
CA ALA A 129 -4.17 -27.46 -30.82
C ALA A 129 -4.81 -27.33 -29.43
N ASP A 130 -6.04 -26.81 -29.36
CA ASP A 130 -6.80 -26.74 -28.11
C ASP A 130 -6.98 -28.13 -27.47
N ALA A 131 -6.88 -28.18 -26.14
CA ALA A 131 -6.95 -29.43 -25.39
C ALA A 131 -7.81 -29.31 -24.13
N GLN A 132 -8.42 -30.43 -23.74
CA GLN A 132 -9.16 -30.55 -22.49
C GLN A 132 -8.69 -31.80 -21.74
N VAL A 133 -8.44 -31.67 -20.43
CA VAL A 133 -7.91 -32.76 -19.58
C VAL A 133 -8.67 -32.82 -18.23
N GLY A 134 -8.59 -33.96 -17.56
CA GLY A 134 -9.02 -34.11 -16.16
C GLY A 134 -8.02 -33.51 -15.20
N SER A 135 -6.73 -33.76 -15.43
CA SER A 135 -5.59 -33.15 -14.72
C SER A 135 -4.34 -33.25 -15.57
N LEU A 136 -3.30 -32.49 -15.20
CA LEU A 136 -1.99 -32.53 -15.86
C LEU A 136 -0.86 -32.54 -14.83
N LEU A 137 0.12 -33.42 -15.02
CA LEU A 137 1.41 -33.41 -14.34
C LEU A 137 2.53 -33.30 -15.38
N VAL A 138 3.29 -32.20 -15.33
CA VAL A 138 4.57 -32.07 -16.04
C VAL A 138 5.69 -32.49 -15.09
N GLU A 139 6.27 -33.67 -15.33
CA GLU A 139 7.33 -34.23 -14.50
C GLU A 139 8.65 -33.45 -14.60
N LYS A 140 9.58 -33.70 -13.67
CA LYS A 140 10.86 -33.00 -13.55
C LYS A 140 11.67 -32.87 -14.86
N THR A 141 11.59 -33.86 -15.75
CA THR A 141 12.28 -33.86 -17.06
C THR A 141 11.41 -33.41 -18.22
N GLY A 142 10.10 -33.25 -18.00
CA GLY A 142 9.13 -32.95 -19.03
C GLY A 142 8.98 -31.44 -19.28
N SER A 143 8.45 -31.10 -20.45
CA SER A 143 8.01 -29.75 -20.76
C SER A 143 6.67 -29.76 -21.50
N LEU A 144 5.79 -28.81 -21.15
CA LEU A 144 4.65 -28.43 -21.97
C LEU A 144 4.82 -26.98 -22.43
N VAL A 145 4.84 -26.80 -23.75
CA VAL A 145 5.11 -25.51 -24.39
C VAL A 145 4.00 -25.21 -25.38
N PHE A 146 3.32 -24.08 -25.22
CA PHE A 146 2.31 -23.66 -26.19
C PHE A 146 2.98 -23.15 -27.48
N ALA A 147 2.48 -23.59 -28.64
CA ALA A 147 2.95 -23.12 -29.95
C ALA A 147 2.58 -21.65 -30.14
N ALA A 148 3.61 -20.79 -30.27
CA ALA A 148 3.45 -19.34 -30.17
C ALA A 148 2.81 -18.64 -31.38
N ASP A 149 2.62 -19.37 -32.48
CA ASP A 149 2.14 -18.90 -33.78
C ASP A 149 0.61 -18.97 -33.93
N ARG A 150 -0.11 -19.27 -32.85
CA ARG A 150 -1.56 -19.50 -32.84
C ARG A 150 -2.16 -19.26 -31.45
N SER A 151 -3.44 -18.93 -31.41
CA SER A 151 -4.18 -18.87 -30.14
C SER A 151 -4.54 -20.26 -29.65
N LEU A 152 -4.41 -20.52 -28.35
CA LEU A 152 -4.56 -21.85 -27.74
C LEU A 152 -5.19 -21.78 -26.36
N THR A 153 -6.04 -22.77 -26.06
CA THR A 153 -6.60 -23.02 -24.73
C THR A 153 -6.30 -24.45 -24.29
N LEU A 154 -5.66 -24.59 -23.12
CA LEU A 154 -5.70 -25.81 -22.34
C LEU A 154 -6.74 -25.65 -21.23
N ALA A 155 -7.78 -26.47 -21.24
CA ALA A 155 -8.75 -26.53 -20.16
C ALA A 155 -8.46 -27.74 -19.25
N SER A 156 -8.33 -27.53 -17.94
CA SER A 156 -8.12 -28.60 -16.96
C SER A 156 -9.28 -28.62 -15.95
N ALA A 157 -9.97 -29.75 -15.83
CA ALA A 157 -11.05 -29.92 -14.85
C ALA A 157 -10.54 -30.10 -13.39
N GLY A 158 -9.23 -30.18 -13.20
CA GLY A 158 -8.54 -30.33 -11.92
C GLY A 158 -7.11 -29.79 -12.02
N ASN A 159 -6.24 -30.23 -11.12
CA ASN A 159 -4.89 -29.67 -10.97
C ASN A 159 -4.00 -29.75 -12.23
N VAL A 160 -3.22 -28.68 -12.42
CA VAL A 160 -2.03 -28.66 -13.27
C VAL A 160 -0.81 -28.54 -12.37
N GLU A 161 -0.07 -29.63 -12.18
CA GLU A 161 1.20 -29.65 -11.44
C GLU A 161 2.40 -29.56 -12.38
N VAL A 162 3.31 -28.64 -12.09
CA VAL A 162 4.52 -28.37 -12.87
C VAL A 162 5.75 -28.62 -12.01
N ARG A 163 6.38 -29.77 -12.21
CA ARG A 163 7.72 -30.14 -11.66
C ARG A 163 8.84 -29.94 -12.68
N GLY A 164 8.49 -29.95 -13.97
CA GLY A 164 9.36 -29.65 -15.12
C GLY A 164 9.18 -28.22 -15.63
N THR A 165 8.81 -28.03 -16.89
CA THR A 165 8.57 -26.70 -17.47
C THR A 165 7.16 -26.54 -18.03
N LEU A 166 6.47 -25.44 -17.69
CA LEU A 166 5.26 -24.97 -18.36
C LEU A 166 5.52 -23.57 -18.95
N ALA A 167 5.28 -23.40 -20.26
CA ALA A 167 5.55 -22.14 -20.94
C ALA A 167 4.38 -21.67 -21.82
N LEU A 168 3.77 -20.54 -21.44
CA LEU A 168 2.80 -19.79 -22.23
C LEU A 168 3.48 -18.52 -22.74
N ALA A 169 3.96 -18.54 -23.99
CA ALA A 169 4.67 -17.41 -24.60
C ALA A 169 4.26 -17.20 -26.08
N PRO A 170 3.08 -16.61 -26.35
CA PRO A 170 2.62 -16.34 -27.70
C PRO A 170 3.41 -15.19 -28.35
N ASP A 171 3.23 -15.02 -29.67
CA ASP A 171 3.53 -13.75 -30.34
C ASP A 171 2.51 -12.65 -29.94
N GLY A 172 2.61 -11.47 -30.56
CA GLY A 172 1.72 -10.33 -30.26
C GLY A 172 0.31 -10.42 -30.85
N ALA A 173 0.06 -11.30 -31.82
CA ALA A 173 -1.23 -11.47 -32.48
C ALA A 173 -2.09 -12.57 -31.81
N HIS A 174 -1.45 -13.49 -31.10
CA HIS A 174 -2.08 -14.69 -30.54
C HIS A 174 -2.25 -14.66 -29.02
N THR A 175 -3.16 -15.50 -28.51
CA THR A 175 -3.49 -15.61 -27.08
C THR A 175 -3.35 -17.05 -26.56
N HIS A 176 -2.60 -17.24 -25.48
CA HIS A 176 -2.53 -18.52 -24.75
C HIS A 176 -3.35 -18.46 -23.46
N THR A 177 -4.16 -19.49 -23.21
CA THR A 177 -5.03 -19.60 -22.03
C THR A 177 -4.84 -20.95 -21.34
N LEU A 178 -4.56 -20.94 -20.04
CA LEU A 178 -4.82 -22.07 -19.14
C LEU A 178 -6.12 -21.77 -18.38
N ARG A 179 -7.16 -22.58 -18.61
CA ARG A 179 -8.48 -22.41 -18.01
C ARG A 179 -8.85 -23.57 -17.07
N PHE A 180 -9.48 -23.25 -15.95
CA PHE A 180 -10.07 -24.21 -15.03
C PHE A 180 -11.61 -24.05 -15.05
N PRO A 181 -12.34 -24.73 -15.96
CA PRO A 181 -13.73 -24.39 -16.26
C PRO A 181 -14.76 -24.89 -15.24
N ASN A 182 -14.43 -25.90 -14.43
CA ASN A 182 -15.38 -26.67 -13.62
C ASN A 182 -14.96 -26.74 -12.13
N VAL A 183 -14.48 -25.62 -11.58
CA VAL A 183 -14.03 -25.56 -10.19
C VAL A 183 -15.22 -25.55 -9.23
N ASP A 184 -15.16 -26.38 -8.18
CA ASP A 184 -16.10 -26.36 -7.06
C ASP A 184 -15.37 -25.86 -5.80
N GLU A 185 -15.53 -24.57 -5.49
CA GLU A 185 -14.82 -23.90 -4.37
C GLU A 185 -15.09 -24.57 -3.01
N ARG A 186 -16.25 -25.22 -2.84
CA ARG A 186 -16.65 -25.92 -1.61
C ARG A 186 -15.81 -27.17 -1.31
N ARG A 187 -15.04 -27.66 -2.29
CA ARG A 187 -14.21 -28.86 -2.12
C ARG A 187 -12.81 -28.56 -1.59
N TYR A 188 -12.39 -27.30 -1.60
CA TYR A 188 -11.02 -26.93 -1.21
C TYR A 188 -10.76 -27.20 0.27
N ALA A 189 -9.55 -27.67 0.58
CA ALA A 189 -9.06 -27.80 1.94
C ALA A 189 -8.24 -26.57 2.38
N GLY A 190 -7.45 -25.99 1.46
CA GLY A 190 -6.54 -24.88 1.77
C GLY A 190 -5.32 -25.30 2.60
N GLY A 191 -4.43 -24.33 2.84
CA GLY A 191 -3.21 -24.48 3.64
C GLY A 191 -2.15 -25.40 3.03
N GLY A 192 -1.04 -25.57 3.76
CA GLY A 192 0.02 -26.54 3.46
C GLY A 192 0.92 -26.23 2.25
N MET A 193 2.09 -26.87 2.24
CA MET A 193 3.14 -26.71 1.20
C MET A 193 2.96 -27.58 -0.05
N GLY A 194 2.20 -28.68 0.08
CA GLY A 194 2.07 -29.72 -0.94
C GLY A 194 0.82 -29.56 -1.80
N LEU A 195 0.82 -30.21 -2.97
CA LEU A 195 -0.39 -30.33 -3.79
C LEU A 195 -1.51 -31.02 -3.00
N VAL A 196 -2.72 -30.45 -3.11
CA VAL A 196 -3.95 -31.01 -2.56
C VAL A 196 -4.90 -31.33 -3.72
N ASP A 197 -5.34 -32.59 -3.83
CA ASP A 197 -6.10 -33.10 -4.99
C ASP A 197 -7.42 -32.36 -5.26
N THR A 198 -8.06 -31.83 -4.21
CA THR A 198 -9.30 -31.06 -4.29
C THR A 198 -9.11 -29.61 -4.74
N ASP A 199 -7.94 -29.06 -4.47
CA ASP A 199 -7.68 -27.63 -4.53
C ASP A 199 -7.23 -27.27 -5.94
N THR A 200 -8.20 -27.10 -6.84
CA THR A 200 -7.94 -26.98 -8.28
C THR A 200 -7.11 -25.73 -8.61
N GLY A 201 -6.00 -25.89 -9.31
CA GLY A 201 -5.23 -24.75 -9.79
C GLY A 201 -3.92 -25.11 -10.47
N LEU A 202 -3.10 -24.08 -10.64
CA LEU A 202 -1.74 -24.18 -11.14
C LEU A 202 -0.77 -24.28 -9.96
N TRP A 203 -0.15 -25.45 -9.82
CA TRP A 203 0.83 -25.77 -8.80
C TRP A 203 2.22 -25.83 -9.44
N VAL A 204 3.15 -24.99 -9.03
CA VAL A 204 4.55 -25.05 -9.48
C VAL A 204 5.40 -25.52 -8.32
N THR A 205 5.89 -26.76 -8.41
CA THR A 205 6.43 -27.51 -7.26
C THR A 205 7.82 -28.08 -7.56
N GLY A 206 8.61 -28.37 -6.53
CA GLY A 206 9.90 -29.04 -6.69
C GLY A 206 10.89 -28.19 -7.51
N GLN A 207 11.23 -28.63 -8.72
CA GLN A 207 12.14 -27.92 -9.65
C GLN A 207 11.38 -27.23 -10.79
N GLY A 208 10.06 -27.05 -10.62
CA GLY A 208 9.16 -26.48 -11.61
C GLY A 208 9.61 -25.10 -12.10
N TYR A 209 9.49 -24.88 -13.41
CA TYR A 209 9.71 -23.59 -14.05
C TYR A 209 8.44 -23.17 -14.78
N LEU A 210 7.87 -22.06 -14.34
CA LEU A 210 6.75 -21.39 -14.99
C LEU A 210 7.28 -20.20 -15.80
N ARG A 211 6.95 -20.18 -17.10
CA ARG A 211 7.13 -19.00 -17.96
C ARG A 211 5.77 -18.54 -18.48
N LEU A 212 5.29 -17.42 -17.98
CA LEU A 212 4.24 -16.63 -18.60
C LEU A 212 4.90 -15.40 -19.22
N ASP A 213 4.83 -15.25 -20.53
CA ASP A 213 5.55 -14.20 -21.27
C ASP A 213 4.68 -13.71 -22.44
N GLY A 214 3.76 -12.80 -22.11
CA GLY A 214 2.87 -12.15 -23.07
C GLY A 214 3.53 -10.99 -23.83
N ALA A 215 2.75 -10.32 -24.66
CA ALA A 215 3.19 -9.11 -25.34
C ALA A 215 3.24 -7.91 -24.36
N PRO A 216 4.32 -7.10 -24.35
CA PRO A 216 4.44 -5.96 -23.45
C PRO A 216 3.41 -4.88 -23.77
N ARG A 217 2.86 -4.28 -22.70
CA ARG A 217 1.85 -3.21 -22.78
C ARG A 217 2.10 -2.19 -21.67
N THR A 218 1.86 -0.91 -21.97
CA THR A 218 1.74 0.12 -20.93
C THR A 218 0.62 -0.30 -19.97
N ALA A 219 0.91 -0.58 -18.71
CA ALA A 219 -0.09 -1.10 -17.78
C ALA A 219 -1.19 -0.05 -17.50
N TRP A 220 -0.79 1.18 -17.24
CA TRP A 220 -1.69 2.31 -17.03
C TRP A 220 -1.03 3.65 -17.44
N THR A 221 -1.87 4.66 -17.68
CA THR A 221 -1.48 6.07 -17.79
C THR A 221 -2.68 6.94 -17.42
N ARG A 222 -2.46 8.20 -17.02
CA ARG A 222 -3.55 9.12 -16.68
C ARG A 222 -4.24 9.72 -17.90
N ALA A 223 -5.49 10.10 -17.74
CA ALA A 223 -6.15 11.04 -18.63
C ALA A 223 -5.46 12.41 -18.56
N ALA A 224 -5.17 13.01 -19.72
CA ALA A 224 -4.60 14.36 -19.83
C ALA A 224 -5.65 15.45 -19.52
N ASP A 225 -6.92 15.13 -19.75
CA ASP A 225 -8.06 16.04 -19.69
C ASP A 225 -9.12 15.50 -18.72
N ALA A 226 -10.01 16.39 -18.26
CA ALA A 226 -11.17 15.98 -17.45
C ALA A 226 -12.20 15.30 -18.35
N LEU A 227 -12.65 14.10 -17.96
CA LEU A 227 -13.58 13.28 -18.75
C LEU A 227 -15.03 13.45 -18.24
N LYS A 228 -16.00 13.34 -19.14
CA LYS A 228 -17.43 13.57 -18.86
C LYS A 228 -18.28 12.35 -19.24
N PRO A 229 -19.45 12.17 -18.59
CA PRO A 229 -20.48 11.27 -19.08
C PRO A 229 -20.84 11.60 -20.53
N GLY A 230 -20.86 10.59 -21.39
CA GLY A 230 -21.10 10.75 -22.84
C GLY A 230 -19.83 10.82 -23.69
N ASP A 231 -18.65 11.06 -23.11
CA ASP A 231 -17.40 11.09 -23.88
C ASP A 231 -17.07 9.68 -24.42
N SER A 232 -16.81 9.59 -25.73
CA SER A 232 -16.43 8.33 -26.42
C SER A 232 -14.94 8.28 -26.77
N THR A 233 -14.17 9.24 -26.29
CA THR A 233 -12.72 9.37 -26.51
C THR A 233 -12.03 9.79 -25.23
N ILE A 234 -10.92 9.15 -24.91
CA ILE A 234 -10.03 9.53 -23.81
C ILE A 234 -8.73 10.06 -24.40
N ARG A 235 -8.31 11.26 -23.99
CA ARG A 235 -6.95 11.75 -24.23
C ARG A 235 -6.07 11.36 -23.06
N LEU A 236 -4.99 10.63 -23.32
CA LEU A 236 -4.03 10.14 -22.34
C LEU A 236 -2.85 11.11 -22.23
N ALA A 237 -2.25 11.18 -21.03
CA ALA A 237 -1.08 12.01 -20.75
C ALA A 237 0.17 11.56 -21.53
N THR A 238 0.30 10.25 -21.75
CA THR A 238 1.34 9.65 -22.60
C THR A 238 0.71 8.66 -23.59
N ALA A 239 1.26 8.56 -24.80
CA ALA A 239 0.83 7.56 -25.77
C ALA A 239 1.16 6.14 -25.28
N PRO A 240 0.16 5.23 -25.15
CA PRO A 240 0.40 3.89 -24.63
C PRO A 240 1.05 2.99 -25.68
N THR A 241 1.95 2.12 -25.23
CA THR A 241 2.54 1.05 -26.05
C THR A 241 1.69 -0.21 -25.93
N GLY A 242 1.42 -0.87 -27.06
CA GLY A 242 0.81 -2.22 -27.09
C GLY A 242 -0.69 -2.29 -26.78
N TRP A 243 -1.37 -1.16 -26.61
CA TRP A 243 -2.84 -1.12 -26.52
C TRP A 243 -3.46 -1.33 -27.90
N GLN A 244 -4.59 -2.04 -27.95
CA GLN A 244 -5.22 -2.44 -29.21
C GLN A 244 -6.77 -2.44 -29.11
N PRO A 245 -7.50 -2.43 -30.24
CA PRO A 245 -8.93 -2.69 -30.26
C PRO A 245 -9.30 -3.99 -29.53
N GLY A 246 -10.37 -3.96 -28.75
CA GLY A 246 -10.82 -5.07 -27.91
C GLY A 246 -10.22 -5.09 -26.50
N ASP A 247 -9.25 -4.25 -26.18
CA ASP A 247 -8.72 -4.16 -24.82
C ASP A 247 -9.76 -3.57 -23.84
N GLU A 248 -9.98 -4.26 -22.72
CA GLU A 248 -10.73 -3.77 -21.57
C GLU A 248 -9.89 -2.78 -20.74
N LEU A 249 -10.47 -1.62 -20.45
CA LEU A 249 -9.92 -0.57 -19.60
C LEU A 249 -10.79 -0.35 -18.35
N ALA A 250 -10.16 0.03 -17.24
CA ALA A 250 -10.83 0.66 -16.11
C ALA A 250 -10.37 2.12 -15.98
N VAL A 251 -11.31 3.06 -15.92
CA VAL A 251 -11.06 4.48 -15.61
C VAL A 251 -11.38 4.71 -14.14
N THR A 252 -10.44 5.25 -13.37
CA THR A 252 -10.54 5.42 -11.92
C THR A 252 -11.42 6.61 -11.51
N PRO A 253 -12.18 6.51 -10.41
CA PRO A 253 -12.97 7.62 -9.92
C PRO A 253 -12.06 8.73 -9.37
N THR A 254 -12.49 9.99 -9.55
CA THR A 254 -11.73 11.19 -9.16
C THR A 254 -12.60 12.27 -8.50
N ALA A 255 -13.89 11.99 -8.31
CA ALA A 255 -14.86 12.92 -7.72
C ALA A 255 -14.56 13.23 -6.24
N PRO A 256 -14.93 14.40 -5.72
CA PRO A 256 -14.83 14.73 -4.28
C PRO A 256 -15.73 13.82 -3.41
N PRO A 257 -15.42 13.67 -2.10
CA PRO A 257 -16.13 12.76 -1.19
C PRO A 257 -17.50 13.28 -0.70
N ASP A 258 -17.95 14.45 -1.17
CA ASP A 258 -19.34 14.91 -1.03
C ASP A 258 -20.33 14.22 -1.99
N ARG A 259 -19.83 13.24 -2.76
CA ARG A 259 -20.57 12.36 -3.68
C ARG A 259 -20.66 10.96 -3.09
N ASP A 260 -21.87 10.42 -2.92
CA ASP A 260 -22.08 9.05 -2.39
C ASP A 260 -21.28 7.96 -3.15
N ASP A 261 -21.05 8.17 -4.45
CA ASP A 261 -20.36 7.26 -5.37
C ASP A 261 -18.86 7.58 -5.58
N PHE A 262 -18.27 8.48 -4.78
CA PHE A 262 -16.91 8.98 -4.99
C PHE A 262 -15.83 7.88 -5.07
N SER A 263 -15.98 6.77 -4.34
CA SER A 263 -14.99 5.68 -4.29
C SER A 263 -15.28 4.52 -5.25
N THR A 264 -16.45 4.54 -5.92
CA THR A 264 -16.97 3.39 -6.68
C THR A 264 -17.41 3.71 -8.12
N SER A 265 -17.42 4.98 -8.53
CA SER A 265 -17.81 5.52 -9.84
C SER A 265 -16.81 5.24 -10.99
N TYR A 266 -16.35 3.98 -11.08
CA TYR A 266 -15.51 3.48 -12.16
C TYR A 266 -16.24 3.37 -13.49
N ASP A 267 -15.55 3.63 -14.60
CA ASP A 267 -15.97 3.23 -15.94
C ASP A 267 -15.16 2.02 -16.42
N LEU A 268 -15.85 0.90 -16.70
CA LEU A 268 -15.28 -0.26 -17.40
C LEU A 268 -15.69 -0.19 -18.87
N VAL A 269 -14.70 -0.01 -19.75
CA VAL A 269 -14.92 0.29 -21.18
C VAL A 269 -13.99 -0.54 -22.06
N THR A 270 -14.32 -0.67 -23.35
CA THR A 270 -13.49 -1.38 -24.33
C THR A 270 -12.91 -0.41 -25.36
N VAL A 271 -11.64 -0.59 -25.69
CA VAL A 271 -10.97 0.14 -26.78
C VAL A 271 -11.59 -0.24 -28.13
N LYS A 272 -12.01 0.76 -28.89
CA LYS A 272 -12.37 0.63 -30.32
C LYS A 272 -11.17 0.92 -31.22
N GLN A 273 -10.36 1.92 -30.86
CA GLN A 273 -9.17 2.33 -31.62
C GLN A 273 -8.19 3.09 -30.71
N VAL A 274 -6.90 3.00 -31.03
CA VAL A 274 -5.84 3.85 -30.45
C VAL A 274 -5.17 4.64 -31.57
N ASP A 275 -4.99 5.94 -31.38
CA ASP A 275 -4.25 6.83 -32.28
C ASP A 275 -3.35 7.77 -31.45
N GLY A 276 -2.05 7.48 -31.42
CA GLY A 276 -1.10 8.13 -30.52
C GLY A 276 -1.55 8.01 -29.06
N ALA A 277 -1.79 9.15 -28.40
CA ALA A 277 -2.32 9.22 -27.04
C ALA A 277 -3.85 9.41 -26.96
N THR A 278 -4.58 9.26 -28.07
CA THR A 278 -6.04 9.31 -28.09
C THR A 278 -6.61 7.90 -28.21
N VAL A 279 -7.49 7.52 -27.30
CA VAL A 279 -8.20 6.23 -27.31
C VAL A 279 -9.66 6.47 -27.60
N THR A 280 -10.19 5.85 -28.66
CA THR A 280 -11.62 5.83 -28.96
C THR A 280 -12.25 4.59 -28.33
N LEU A 281 -13.39 4.75 -27.67
CA LEU A 281 -14.10 3.70 -26.95
C LEU A 281 -15.20 3.05 -27.82
N THR A 282 -15.64 1.85 -27.47
CA THR A 282 -16.79 1.17 -28.11
C THR A 282 -18.14 1.75 -27.67
N GLY A 283 -18.20 2.31 -26.47
CA GLY A 283 -19.34 3.04 -25.90
C GLY A 283 -18.85 4.21 -25.04
N PRO A 284 -19.72 5.18 -24.72
CA PRO A 284 -19.35 6.35 -23.94
C PRO A 284 -19.08 6.04 -22.47
N LEU A 285 -18.28 6.88 -21.83
CA LEU A 285 -18.15 6.94 -20.37
C LEU A 285 -19.50 7.26 -19.71
N LYS A 286 -19.74 6.69 -18.53
CA LYS A 286 -20.95 6.91 -17.73
C LYS A 286 -20.73 7.93 -16.62
N ASN A 287 -19.53 8.01 -16.09
CA ASN A 287 -19.19 8.84 -14.93
C ASN A 287 -18.35 10.05 -15.35
N ALA A 288 -18.30 11.05 -14.47
CA ALA A 288 -17.40 12.20 -14.62
C ALA A 288 -16.08 11.89 -13.93
N HIS A 289 -14.97 12.17 -14.62
CA HIS A 289 -13.62 11.97 -14.10
C HIS A 289 -12.87 13.31 -14.14
N PRO A 290 -13.15 14.23 -13.20
CA PRO A 290 -12.53 15.56 -13.17
C PRO A 290 -11.02 15.48 -12.93
N ARG A 291 -10.28 16.46 -13.45
CA ARG A 291 -8.88 16.65 -13.03
C ARG A 291 -8.82 17.32 -11.66
N VAL A 292 -7.95 16.82 -10.80
CA VAL A 292 -7.80 17.28 -9.41
C VAL A 292 -6.47 18.02 -9.28
N ALA A 293 -6.54 19.34 -9.14
CA ALA A 293 -5.39 20.19 -8.86
C ALA A 293 -5.16 20.25 -7.34
N THR A 294 -4.26 19.41 -6.83
CA THR A 294 -4.09 19.22 -5.38
C THR A 294 -3.22 20.27 -4.70
N GLY A 295 -2.55 21.14 -5.48
CA GLY A 295 -1.56 22.09 -5.00
C GLY A 295 -0.12 21.62 -5.29
N GLY A 296 0.88 22.44 -4.91
CA GLY A 296 2.30 22.09 -5.11
C GLY A 296 2.75 21.91 -6.55
N GLY A 297 1.95 22.36 -7.53
CA GLY A 297 2.16 22.12 -8.96
C GLY A 297 1.63 20.77 -9.48
N ALA A 298 1.10 19.90 -8.61
CA ALA A 298 0.51 18.63 -9.01
C ALA A 298 -0.92 18.80 -9.54
N THR A 299 -1.30 18.06 -10.59
CA THR A 299 -2.68 17.98 -11.10
C THR A 299 -2.93 16.64 -11.76
N PHE A 300 -3.68 15.78 -11.09
CA PHE A 300 -3.97 14.42 -11.54
C PHE A 300 -5.23 14.39 -12.44
N GLY A 301 -5.22 13.52 -13.45
CA GLY A 301 -6.43 13.00 -14.08
C GLY A 301 -6.59 11.53 -13.74
N ALA A 302 -7.75 10.94 -13.99
CA ALA A 302 -8.01 9.53 -13.70
C ALA A 302 -6.99 8.61 -14.38
N GLU A 303 -6.45 7.64 -13.64
CA GLU A 303 -5.71 6.52 -14.19
C GLU A 303 -6.62 5.68 -15.09
N VAL A 304 -6.09 5.33 -16.25
CA VAL A 304 -6.71 4.46 -17.23
C VAL A 304 -5.91 3.16 -17.27
N LEU A 305 -6.44 2.14 -16.61
CA LEU A 305 -5.79 0.85 -16.38
C LEU A 305 -6.13 -0.10 -17.54
N ASN A 306 -5.13 -0.60 -18.29
CA ASN A 306 -5.36 -1.65 -19.28
C ASN A 306 -5.32 -3.02 -18.62
N LEU A 307 -6.48 -3.66 -18.55
CA LEU A 307 -6.68 -4.94 -17.87
C LEU A 307 -6.46 -6.17 -18.78
N SER A 308 -6.12 -5.95 -20.05
CA SER A 308 -6.08 -6.99 -21.09
C SER A 308 -4.66 -7.48 -21.38
N ARG A 309 -4.49 -8.80 -21.37
CA ARG A 309 -3.25 -9.50 -21.73
C ARG A 309 -3.55 -10.74 -22.59
N ASN A 310 -2.53 -11.18 -23.34
CA ASN A 310 -2.61 -12.32 -24.26
C ASN A 310 -2.00 -13.62 -23.70
N VAL A 311 -1.50 -13.61 -22.46
CA VAL A 311 -1.32 -14.83 -21.65
C VAL A 311 -2.33 -14.79 -20.52
N ARG A 312 -3.09 -15.88 -20.34
CA ARG A 312 -4.20 -15.95 -19.39
C ARG A 312 -4.14 -17.20 -18.52
N ILE A 313 -4.29 -17.03 -17.21
CA ILE A 313 -4.56 -18.10 -16.25
C ILE A 313 -5.89 -17.78 -15.59
N GLU A 314 -6.91 -18.62 -15.78
CA GLU A 314 -8.27 -18.24 -15.38
C GLU A 314 -9.14 -19.40 -14.87
N GLY A 315 -9.91 -19.14 -13.80
CA GLY A 315 -11.06 -19.96 -13.41
C GLY A 315 -12.31 -19.58 -14.19
N THR A 316 -13.45 -19.52 -13.50
CA THR A 316 -14.70 -18.93 -13.99
C THR A 316 -15.35 -18.08 -12.91
N GLU A 317 -16.28 -17.20 -13.29
CA GLU A 317 -17.04 -16.37 -12.34
C GLU A 317 -17.76 -17.19 -11.25
N GLN A 318 -18.14 -18.44 -11.57
CA GLN A 318 -18.83 -19.37 -10.67
C GLN A 318 -17.88 -20.35 -9.94
N GLY A 319 -16.58 -20.32 -10.25
CA GLY A 319 -15.60 -21.27 -9.71
C GLY A 319 -14.17 -20.81 -9.94
N ARG A 320 -13.56 -20.26 -8.89
CA ARG A 320 -12.21 -19.67 -8.92
C ARG A 320 -11.12 -20.70 -8.68
N ALA A 321 -10.10 -20.69 -9.54
CA ALA A 321 -8.89 -21.49 -9.35
C ALA A 321 -7.85 -20.73 -8.50
N HIS A 322 -6.60 -21.18 -8.47
CA HIS A 322 -5.52 -20.45 -7.80
C HIS A 322 -4.17 -20.71 -8.49
N VAL A 323 -3.15 -19.90 -8.14
CA VAL A 323 -1.76 -20.08 -8.60
C VAL A 323 -0.84 -20.12 -7.38
N HIS A 324 -0.14 -21.24 -7.20
CA HIS A 324 0.71 -21.51 -6.03
C HIS A 324 2.11 -21.97 -6.47
N LEU A 325 3.14 -21.20 -6.08
CA LEU A 325 4.53 -21.45 -6.40
C LEU A 325 5.30 -21.81 -5.13
N THR A 326 5.75 -23.07 -5.06
CA THR A 326 6.66 -23.62 -4.03
C THR A 326 7.92 -24.22 -4.68
N SER A 327 8.21 -23.86 -5.93
CA SER A 327 9.33 -24.37 -6.72
C SER A 327 10.66 -23.71 -6.35
N SER A 328 11.70 -24.53 -6.21
CA SER A 328 13.11 -24.14 -6.00
C SER A 328 13.79 -23.52 -7.24
N ARG A 329 13.02 -22.86 -8.11
CA ARG A 329 13.50 -22.12 -9.29
C ARG A 329 12.64 -20.88 -9.50
N PRO A 330 13.23 -19.69 -9.75
CA PRO A 330 12.49 -18.49 -10.13
C PRO A 330 11.54 -18.73 -11.30
N ALA A 331 10.35 -18.14 -11.22
CA ALA A 331 9.39 -18.11 -12.30
C ALA A 331 9.51 -16.79 -13.09
N ASP A 332 9.30 -16.86 -14.40
CA ASP A 332 9.16 -15.67 -15.25
C ASP A 332 7.67 -15.39 -15.44
N VAL A 333 7.15 -14.34 -14.81
CA VAL A 333 5.72 -14.01 -14.82
C VAL A 333 5.52 -12.61 -15.38
N ARG A 334 5.40 -12.51 -16.71
CA ARG A 334 5.38 -11.23 -17.44
C ARG A 334 4.18 -11.14 -18.38
N HIS A 335 3.53 -9.97 -18.34
CA HIS A 335 2.44 -9.57 -19.24
C HIS A 335 1.29 -10.58 -19.30
N ALA A 336 0.93 -11.17 -18.16
CA ALA A 336 -0.15 -12.14 -18.02
C ALA A 336 -1.37 -11.54 -17.31
N ALA A 337 -2.57 -12.04 -17.64
CA ALA A 337 -3.81 -11.76 -16.93
C ALA A 337 -4.23 -13.00 -16.13
N LEU A 338 -4.48 -12.79 -14.85
CA LEU A 338 -4.86 -13.79 -13.86
C LEU A 338 -6.27 -13.42 -13.39
N ARG A 339 -7.27 -14.26 -13.69
CA ARG A 339 -8.69 -13.88 -13.54
C ARG A 339 -9.53 -14.99 -12.92
N TRP A 340 -10.49 -14.62 -12.07
CA TRP A 340 -11.32 -15.58 -11.34
C TRP A 340 -10.44 -16.61 -10.61
N LEU A 341 -9.54 -16.07 -9.79
CA LEU A 341 -8.68 -16.84 -8.89
C LEU A 341 -9.02 -16.50 -7.44
N GLY A 342 -8.43 -17.21 -6.48
CA GLY A 342 -8.71 -17.00 -5.06
C GLY A 342 -10.08 -17.54 -4.65
N PRO A 343 -10.24 -18.87 -4.50
CA PRO A 343 -11.49 -19.48 -4.10
C PRO A 343 -11.90 -19.05 -2.68
N ARG A 344 -13.20 -19.07 -2.43
CA ARG A 344 -13.82 -18.78 -1.13
C ARG A 344 -14.74 -19.92 -0.71
N THR A 345 -14.82 -20.15 0.58
CA THR A 345 -15.74 -21.12 1.19
C THR A 345 -16.78 -20.38 2.05
N ASP A 346 -17.94 -20.99 2.29
CA ASP A 346 -18.91 -20.46 3.25
C ASP A 346 -18.23 -20.31 4.63
N GLY A 347 -18.18 -19.08 5.12
CA GLY A 347 -17.74 -18.76 6.47
C GLY A 347 -18.81 -19.11 7.51
N LYS A 348 -18.53 -18.80 8.78
CA LYS A 348 -19.45 -19.11 9.89
C LYS A 348 -20.60 -18.11 10.04
N ASP A 349 -20.47 -16.95 9.40
CA ASP A 349 -21.36 -15.81 9.57
C ASP A 349 -22.33 -15.65 8.39
N SER A 350 -23.36 -14.84 8.58
CA SER A 350 -24.27 -14.42 7.51
C SER A 350 -24.48 -12.91 7.52
N TRP A 351 -24.70 -12.34 6.34
CA TRP A 351 -25.00 -10.93 6.13
C TRP A 351 -26.16 -10.79 5.14
N ASN A 352 -27.14 -9.94 5.44
CA ASN A 352 -28.36 -9.75 4.64
C ASN A 352 -29.04 -11.08 4.21
N GLY A 353 -29.01 -12.10 5.08
CA GLY A 353 -29.61 -13.41 4.83
C GLY A 353 -28.83 -14.35 3.91
N LYS A 354 -27.58 -14.01 3.55
CA LYS A 354 -26.66 -14.87 2.78
C LYS A 354 -25.44 -15.26 3.64
N PRO A 355 -24.83 -16.45 3.45
CA PRO A 355 -23.53 -16.74 4.04
C PRO A 355 -22.50 -15.69 3.65
N VAL A 356 -21.67 -15.26 4.60
CA VAL A 356 -20.44 -14.52 4.31
C VAL A 356 -19.41 -15.54 3.88
N THR A 357 -18.77 -15.35 2.73
CA THR A 357 -17.71 -16.26 2.28
C THR A 357 -16.35 -15.79 2.80
N GLU A 358 -15.47 -16.72 3.14
CA GLU A 358 -14.10 -16.50 3.63
C GLU A 358 -13.09 -16.99 2.57
N PRO A 359 -11.92 -16.35 2.39
CA PRO A 359 -10.91 -16.80 1.44
C PRO A 359 -10.32 -18.15 1.85
N VAL A 360 -10.09 -19.05 0.88
CA VAL A 360 -9.41 -20.32 1.16
C VAL A 360 -7.93 -20.06 1.41
N LEU A 361 -7.48 -20.39 2.63
CA LEU A 361 -6.11 -20.18 3.09
C LEU A 361 -5.06 -20.71 2.10
N GLY A 362 -4.10 -19.86 1.74
CA GLY A 362 -2.98 -20.21 0.85
C GLY A 362 -3.35 -20.43 -0.62
N ARG A 363 -4.57 -20.07 -1.05
CA ARG A 363 -5.06 -20.22 -2.43
C ARG A 363 -5.44 -18.84 -2.98
N TYR A 364 -4.47 -18.15 -3.56
CA TYR A 364 -4.59 -16.72 -3.92
C TYR A 364 -4.42 -16.50 -5.43
N GLY A 365 -4.45 -15.24 -5.86
CA GLY A 365 -4.26 -14.82 -7.25
C GLY A 365 -2.89 -15.25 -7.80
N LEU A 366 -1.81 -14.75 -7.19
CA LEU A 366 -0.43 -15.17 -7.46
C LEU A 366 0.33 -15.32 -6.14
N HIS A 367 0.49 -16.56 -5.67
CA HIS A 367 1.12 -16.89 -4.39
C HIS A 367 2.53 -17.46 -4.57
N PHE A 368 3.55 -16.69 -4.17
CA PHE A 368 4.91 -17.16 -3.94
C PHE A 368 5.01 -17.57 -2.48
N HIS A 369 5.14 -18.86 -2.20
CA HIS A 369 4.95 -19.40 -0.84
C HIS A 369 6.24 -20.04 -0.31
N MET A 370 6.82 -19.38 0.70
CA MET A 370 8.02 -19.80 1.43
C MET A 370 9.21 -20.14 0.53
N LEU A 371 9.43 -19.38 -0.54
CA LEU A 371 10.53 -19.60 -1.48
C LEU A 371 11.89 -19.18 -0.91
N LEU A 372 11.90 -18.37 0.15
CA LEU A 372 13.10 -17.80 0.76
C LEU A 372 13.99 -17.13 -0.31
N ASP A 373 15.30 -17.38 -0.27
CA ASP A 373 16.26 -16.78 -1.22
C ASP A 373 16.10 -17.30 -2.66
N THR A 374 15.33 -18.36 -2.89
CA THR A 374 15.08 -18.92 -4.22
C THR A 374 14.42 -17.89 -5.13
N SER A 375 13.54 -17.05 -4.59
CA SER A 375 12.82 -16.05 -5.40
C SER A 375 13.64 -14.80 -5.73
N ARG A 376 14.89 -14.66 -5.23
CA ARG A 376 15.68 -13.45 -5.43
C ARG A 376 15.98 -13.21 -6.91
N GLY A 377 15.68 -12.00 -7.37
CA GLY A 377 15.78 -11.61 -8.78
C GLY A 377 14.56 -11.98 -9.62
N THR A 378 13.48 -12.49 -9.01
CA THR A 378 12.20 -12.69 -9.71
C THR A 378 11.60 -11.33 -10.08
N VAL A 379 11.25 -11.16 -11.35
CA VAL A 379 10.52 -9.98 -11.83
C VAL A 379 9.14 -10.39 -12.30
N VAL A 380 8.12 -9.84 -11.64
CA VAL A 380 6.71 -9.95 -12.01
C VAL A 380 6.34 -8.65 -12.73
N GLU A 381 6.18 -8.69 -14.05
CA GLU A 381 6.15 -7.49 -14.89
C GLU A 381 4.85 -7.33 -15.67
N GLY A 382 4.17 -6.19 -15.53
CA GLY A 382 2.97 -5.86 -16.29
C GLY A 382 1.78 -6.80 -16.06
N VAL A 383 1.79 -7.57 -14.98
CA VAL A 383 0.79 -8.60 -14.67
C VAL A 383 -0.51 -7.96 -14.16
N VAL A 384 -1.64 -8.45 -14.62
CA VAL A 384 -2.97 -8.07 -14.12
C VAL A 384 -3.54 -9.22 -13.33
N VAL A 385 -3.89 -9.01 -12.07
CA VAL A 385 -4.75 -9.91 -11.30
C VAL A 385 -6.08 -9.21 -11.10
N ARG A 386 -7.20 -9.82 -11.50
CA ARG A 386 -8.51 -9.18 -11.39
C ARG A 386 -9.66 -10.14 -11.19
N ASP A 387 -10.77 -9.62 -10.67
CA ASP A 387 -11.97 -10.41 -10.36
C ASP A 387 -11.62 -11.62 -9.47
N THR A 388 -10.71 -11.41 -8.52
CA THR A 388 -10.16 -12.44 -7.62
C THR A 388 -10.89 -12.43 -6.29
N GLY A 389 -11.23 -13.63 -5.78
CA GLY A 389 -11.92 -13.83 -4.51
C GLY A 389 -10.97 -13.90 -3.30
N SER A 390 -9.69 -13.62 -3.47
CA SER A 390 -8.71 -13.41 -2.40
C SER A 390 -7.53 -12.57 -2.92
N HIS A 391 -6.51 -12.36 -2.08
CA HIS A 391 -5.32 -11.56 -2.33
C HIS A 391 -4.76 -11.69 -3.75
N ALA A 392 -4.34 -10.58 -4.35
CA ALA A 392 -3.87 -10.58 -5.73
C ALA A 392 -2.41 -11.00 -5.86
N PHE A 393 -1.50 -10.34 -5.14
CA PHE A 393 -0.06 -10.59 -5.18
C PHE A 393 0.45 -10.90 -3.79
N VAL A 394 1.02 -12.11 -3.59
CA VAL A 394 1.45 -12.59 -2.27
C VAL A 394 2.88 -13.13 -2.31
N PRO A 395 3.90 -12.32 -1.96
CA PRO A 395 5.22 -12.80 -1.57
C PRO A 395 5.21 -13.21 -0.08
N HIS A 396 4.82 -14.45 0.23
CA HIS A 396 4.88 -15.00 1.60
C HIS A 396 6.25 -15.64 1.82
N ALA A 397 7.05 -15.11 2.77
CA ALA A 397 8.39 -15.61 3.14
C ALA A 397 9.26 -15.91 1.90
N SER A 398 9.28 -14.97 0.96
CA SER A 398 9.89 -15.11 -0.37
C SER A 398 10.59 -13.80 -0.70
N HIS A 399 11.93 -13.80 -0.75
CA HIS A 399 12.71 -12.56 -0.79
C HIS A 399 13.07 -12.14 -2.24
N GLY A 400 13.34 -10.85 -2.44
CA GLY A 400 13.93 -10.29 -3.67
C GLY A 400 13.04 -10.35 -4.90
N ILE A 401 11.73 -10.10 -4.73
CA ILE A 401 10.75 -10.07 -5.83
C ILE A 401 10.41 -8.62 -6.20
N THR A 402 10.60 -8.26 -7.47
CA THR A 402 10.17 -6.98 -8.03
C THR A 402 8.85 -7.15 -8.77
N PHE A 403 7.80 -6.45 -8.33
CA PHE A 403 6.55 -6.27 -9.06
C PHE A 403 6.59 -4.91 -9.78
N ARG A 404 6.52 -4.90 -11.11
CA ARG A 404 6.65 -3.69 -11.93
C ARG A 404 5.44 -3.51 -12.83
N GLY A 405 4.74 -2.38 -12.72
CA GLY A 405 3.57 -2.08 -13.53
C GLY A 405 2.44 -3.11 -13.37
N CYS A 406 2.38 -3.79 -12.23
CA CYS A 406 1.32 -4.76 -11.95
C CYS A 406 0.02 -4.05 -11.56
N ILE A 407 -1.12 -4.67 -11.84
CA ILE A 407 -2.44 -4.14 -11.51
C ILE A 407 -3.23 -5.22 -10.76
N ALA A 408 -3.70 -4.89 -9.57
CA ALA A 408 -4.82 -5.56 -8.92
C ALA A 408 -6.09 -4.76 -9.21
N HIS A 409 -7.15 -5.39 -9.74
CA HIS A 409 -8.44 -4.72 -9.96
C HIS A 409 -9.65 -5.59 -9.59
N ASN A 410 -10.59 -5.05 -8.82
CA ASN A 410 -11.76 -5.79 -8.33
C ASN A 410 -11.31 -7.05 -7.56
N THR A 411 -10.46 -6.81 -6.56
CA THR A 411 -9.77 -7.82 -5.75
C THR A 411 -10.39 -7.89 -4.36
N TRP A 412 -10.67 -9.09 -3.88
CA TRP A 412 -11.10 -9.31 -2.50
C TRP A 412 -9.91 -9.52 -1.58
N GLU A 413 -10.06 -9.11 -0.31
CA GLU A 413 -8.96 -9.08 0.67
C GLU A 413 -7.84 -8.12 0.25
N ASP A 414 -6.78 -8.00 1.05
CA ASP A 414 -5.66 -7.10 0.75
C ASP A 414 -5.03 -7.42 -0.60
N ALA A 415 -4.87 -6.41 -1.47
CA ALA A 415 -4.51 -6.65 -2.86
C ALA A 415 -3.03 -7.05 -3.02
N TYR A 416 -2.13 -6.24 -2.46
CA TYR A 416 -0.72 -6.58 -2.31
C TYR A 416 -0.50 -6.95 -0.84
N TRP A 417 -0.41 -8.24 -0.57
CA TRP A 417 -0.45 -8.79 0.78
C TRP A 417 0.79 -9.63 1.07
N TRP A 418 1.16 -9.69 2.34
CA TRP A 418 2.21 -10.54 2.86
C TRP A 418 1.61 -11.29 4.06
N ASP A 419 1.81 -12.61 4.12
CA ASP A 419 1.12 -13.51 5.05
C ASP A 419 1.73 -13.41 6.47
N GLY A 420 1.54 -12.24 7.07
CA GLY A 420 1.99 -11.88 8.41
C GLY A 420 0.95 -12.27 9.47
N PRO A 421 1.39 -12.60 10.69
CA PRO A 421 0.47 -12.93 11.78
C PRO A 421 -0.26 -11.69 12.27
N LEU A 422 -1.48 -11.91 12.79
CA LEU A 422 -2.33 -10.87 13.39
C LEU A 422 -1.81 -10.38 14.76
N ASP A 423 -0.73 -10.94 15.31
CA ASP A 423 -0.16 -10.54 16.60
C ASP A 423 1.37 -10.41 16.58
N THR A 424 1.88 -9.52 17.43
CA THR A 424 3.30 -9.16 17.57
C THR A 424 4.14 -10.22 18.30
N ARG A 425 3.57 -11.39 18.60
CA ARG A 425 4.20 -12.42 19.46
C ARG A 425 4.47 -13.72 18.71
N THR A 426 3.91 -13.87 17.51
CA THR A 426 4.05 -15.03 16.65
C THR A 426 5.12 -14.74 15.59
N PRO A 427 6.29 -15.39 15.60
CA PRO A 427 7.27 -15.21 14.54
C PRO A 427 6.83 -15.97 13.27
N GLN A 428 6.70 -15.26 12.16
CA GLN A 428 6.67 -15.79 10.80
C GLN A 428 7.86 -15.20 10.02
N GLY A 429 8.27 -15.86 8.93
CA GLY A 429 9.36 -15.37 8.10
C GLY A 429 8.95 -14.09 7.35
N PRO A 430 9.71 -12.98 7.46
CA PRO A 430 9.45 -11.78 6.68
C PRO A 430 9.67 -12.02 5.18
N SER A 431 9.24 -11.07 4.36
CA SER A 431 9.63 -11.00 2.95
C SER A 431 10.51 -9.78 2.73
N ASP A 432 11.78 -10.04 2.42
CA ASP A 432 12.82 -9.01 2.26
C ASP A 432 12.98 -8.63 0.78
N ASP A 433 13.49 -7.43 0.54
CA ASP A 433 13.82 -6.92 -0.79
C ASP A 433 12.64 -6.96 -1.78
N ILE A 434 11.42 -6.72 -1.28
CA ILE A 434 10.21 -6.62 -2.10
C ILE A 434 10.10 -5.23 -2.71
N ALA A 435 10.05 -5.14 -4.03
CA ALA A 435 9.91 -3.87 -4.73
C ALA A 435 8.55 -3.77 -5.44
N TYR A 436 7.78 -2.73 -5.15
CA TYR A 436 6.59 -2.33 -5.89
C TYR A 436 6.92 -1.08 -6.72
N GLU A 437 6.95 -1.21 -8.04
CA GLU A 437 7.33 -0.14 -8.98
C GLU A 437 6.17 0.19 -9.93
N GLY A 438 5.49 1.32 -9.72
CA GLY A 438 4.36 1.72 -10.56
C GLY A 438 3.18 0.75 -10.53
N CYS A 439 2.99 0.04 -9.42
CA CYS A 439 1.89 -0.91 -9.22
C CYS A 439 0.59 -0.19 -8.86
N VAL A 440 -0.56 -0.81 -9.16
CA VAL A 440 -1.89 -0.25 -8.87
C VAL A 440 -2.75 -1.24 -8.08
N ALA A 441 -3.23 -0.81 -6.92
CA ALA A 441 -4.34 -1.46 -6.22
C ALA A 441 -5.62 -0.68 -6.51
N SER A 442 -6.55 -1.26 -7.26
CA SER A 442 -7.80 -0.62 -7.69
C SER A 442 -9.01 -1.44 -7.27
N ARG A 443 -10.00 -0.79 -6.64
CA ARG A 443 -11.28 -1.43 -6.27
C ARG A 443 -11.03 -2.69 -5.43
N THR A 444 -10.26 -2.55 -4.35
CA THR A 444 -10.08 -3.59 -3.33
C THR A 444 -11.33 -3.64 -2.46
N VAL A 445 -11.90 -4.83 -2.24
CA VAL A 445 -13.22 -5.02 -1.61
C VAL A 445 -13.21 -6.10 -0.53
N TYR A 446 -14.21 -6.07 0.34
CA TYR A 446 -14.46 -7.08 1.37
C TYR A 446 -15.98 -7.32 1.48
N GLU A 447 -16.41 -8.54 1.82
CA GLU A 447 -17.81 -8.83 2.11
C GLU A 447 -17.99 -9.35 3.55
N PRO A 448 -18.93 -8.80 4.33
CA PRO A 448 -19.67 -7.57 4.05
C PRO A 448 -18.77 -6.35 4.26
N ASN A 449 -18.90 -5.33 3.42
CA ASN A 449 -18.00 -4.17 3.44
C ASN A 449 -17.74 -3.55 4.84
N PRO A 450 -18.74 -3.40 5.74
CA PRO A 450 -18.54 -2.90 7.11
C PRO A 450 -17.67 -3.79 8.02
N ARG A 451 -17.22 -4.96 7.56
CA ARG A 451 -16.26 -5.85 8.26
C ARG A 451 -14.86 -5.82 7.66
N GLY A 452 -14.62 -5.09 6.56
CA GLY A 452 -13.30 -4.88 5.97
C GLY A 452 -12.45 -3.91 6.79
N TYR A 453 -12.31 -4.15 8.09
CA TYR A 453 -11.42 -3.40 8.97
C TYR A 453 -9.99 -3.57 8.50
N ARG A 454 -9.26 -2.45 8.36
CA ARG A 454 -7.87 -2.43 7.88
C ARG A 454 -7.64 -3.04 6.48
N LEU A 455 -8.69 -3.26 5.69
CA LEU A 455 -8.56 -3.68 4.30
C LEU A 455 -7.66 -2.69 3.54
N THR A 456 -6.61 -3.19 2.88
CA THR A 456 -5.62 -2.31 2.25
C THR A 456 -5.34 -2.62 0.78
N GLY A 457 -5.02 -1.57 0.02
CA GLY A 457 -4.43 -1.73 -1.30
C GLY A 457 -3.05 -2.38 -1.22
N PHE A 458 -2.21 -1.91 -0.30
CA PHE A 458 -0.86 -2.40 -0.09
C PHE A 458 -0.59 -2.58 1.42
N SER A 459 -0.44 -3.82 1.86
CA SER A 459 0.07 -4.14 3.19
C SER A 459 1.59 -4.07 3.16
N LEU A 460 2.15 -3.00 3.75
CA LEU A 460 3.58 -2.73 3.78
C LEU A 460 4.17 -3.43 5.00
N GLY A 461 4.64 -4.66 4.76
CA GLY A 461 4.98 -5.64 5.78
C GLY A 461 6.40 -5.64 6.35
N ALA A 462 6.63 -6.52 7.34
CA ALA A 462 7.96 -6.73 7.91
C ALA A 462 8.93 -7.38 6.91
N GLY A 463 10.21 -7.06 7.11
CA GLY A 463 11.30 -7.37 6.19
C GLY A 463 12.16 -6.14 5.95
N THR A 464 13.33 -6.37 5.37
CA THR A 464 14.34 -5.35 5.13
C THR A 464 14.51 -5.12 3.62
N GLY A 465 14.96 -3.92 3.22
CA GLY A 465 15.20 -3.60 1.80
C GLY A 465 13.96 -3.38 0.92
N SER A 466 12.75 -3.56 1.46
CA SER A 466 11.50 -3.41 0.69
C SER A 466 11.20 -1.95 0.31
N SER A 467 10.51 -1.74 -0.81
CA SER A 467 10.18 -0.40 -1.31
C SER A 467 8.89 -0.34 -2.12
N ALA A 468 8.22 0.82 -2.04
CA ALA A 468 7.06 1.17 -2.87
C ALA A 468 7.33 2.53 -3.53
N ARG A 469 7.33 2.55 -4.86
CA ARG A 469 7.66 3.72 -5.68
C ARG A 469 6.64 3.93 -6.78
N ASP A 470 6.17 5.16 -6.94
CA ASP A 470 5.27 5.58 -8.03
C ASP A 470 3.95 4.76 -8.12
N CYS A 471 3.55 4.11 -7.03
CA CYS A 471 2.37 3.25 -6.97
C CYS A 471 1.08 4.05 -6.77
N VAL A 472 -0.06 3.46 -7.12
CA VAL A 472 -1.39 4.07 -6.93
C VAL A 472 -2.32 3.13 -6.18
N ALA A 473 -3.00 3.63 -5.15
CA ALA A 473 -4.08 2.93 -4.46
C ALA A 473 -5.39 3.72 -4.59
N VAL A 474 -6.44 3.08 -5.10
CA VAL A 474 -7.67 3.79 -5.48
C VAL A 474 -8.94 2.97 -5.31
N GLY A 475 -9.97 3.59 -4.74
CA GLY A 475 -11.26 2.93 -4.50
C GLY A 475 -11.16 1.70 -3.59
N VAL A 476 -10.16 1.65 -2.70
CA VAL A 476 -10.13 0.66 -1.62
C VAL A 476 -11.34 0.90 -0.72
N GLN A 477 -12.13 -0.15 -0.52
CA GLN A 477 -13.34 -0.12 0.31
C GLN A 477 -13.00 -0.56 1.75
N GLY A 478 -13.96 -1.08 2.50
CA GLY A 478 -13.77 -1.57 3.87
C GLY A 478 -14.47 -0.71 4.92
N ALA A 479 -13.88 -0.69 6.11
CA ALA A 479 -14.32 0.03 7.31
C ALA A 479 -13.09 0.54 8.08
N THR A 480 -13.27 1.04 9.32
CA THR A 480 -12.23 1.66 10.15
C THR A 480 -10.81 1.08 9.98
N GLY A 481 -9.86 1.97 9.65
CA GLY A 481 -8.46 1.62 9.37
C GLY A 481 -8.18 1.14 7.94
N ALA A 482 -9.20 0.87 7.11
CA ALA A 482 -8.99 0.56 5.70
C ALA A 482 -8.30 1.73 4.99
N SER A 483 -7.45 1.42 4.01
CA SER A 483 -6.52 2.41 3.46
C SER A 483 -5.97 2.06 2.08
N GLY A 484 -5.37 3.04 1.40
CA GLY A 484 -4.57 2.76 0.21
C GLY A 484 -3.28 1.99 0.55
N TYR A 485 -2.63 2.38 1.64
CA TYR A 485 -1.39 1.79 2.15
C TYR A 485 -1.47 1.61 3.66
N GLU A 486 -1.17 0.41 4.15
CA GLU A 486 -1.13 0.10 5.59
C GLU A 486 0.30 -0.22 6.05
N TRP A 487 0.73 0.37 7.18
CA TRP A 487 1.76 -0.22 8.04
C TRP A 487 1.09 -0.93 9.23
N PRO A 488 0.94 -2.27 9.18
CA PRO A 488 0.24 -3.02 10.22
C PRO A 488 1.08 -3.16 11.49
N GLU A 489 0.42 -3.55 12.59
CA GLU A 489 1.03 -3.62 13.94
C GLU A 489 2.26 -4.52 14.05
N THR A 490 2.40 -5.48 13.16
CA THR A 490 3.49 -6.47 13.11
C THR A 490 4.61 -6.10 12.13
N SER A 491 4.58 -4.91 11.52
CA SER A 491 5.52 -4.51 10.46
C SER A 491 6.70 -3.64 10.92
N GLU A 492 7.66 -4.19 11.66
CA GLU A 492 8.94 -3.48 11.91
C GLU A 492 9.85 -3.33 10.66
N GLY A 493 9.37 -3.76 9.49
CA GLY A 493 10.09 -3.59 8.22
C GLY A 493 10.10 -2.15 7.74
N VAL A 494 11.29 -1.57 7.57
CA VAL A 494 11.45 -0.21 7.04
C VAL A 494 11.34 -0.24 5.52
N TRP A 495 10.26 0.34 5.01
CA TRP A 495 10.04 0.53 3.57
C TRP A 495 10.67 1.83 3.09
N THR A 496 11.30 1.80 1.92
CA THR A 496 11.50 3.05 1.16
C THR A 496 10.19 3.39 0.44
N PHE A 497 9.54 4.49 0.83
CA PHE A 497 8.23 4.88 0.30
C PHE A 497 8.29 6.28 -0.34
N GLU A 498 8.08 6.35 -1.66
CA GLU A 498 8.17 7.61 -2.41
C GLU A 498 7.22 7.71 -3.61
N ARG A 499 6.69 8.91 -3.87
CA ARG A 499 5.85 9.24 -5.05
C ARG A 499 4.60 8.37 -5.22
N CYS A 500 4.15 7.70 -4.16
CA CYS A 500 2.89 6.96 -4.15
C CYS A 500 1.68 7.91 -4.07
N LEU A 501 0.54 7.45 -4.57
CA LEU A 501 -0.72 8.18 -4.61
C LEU A 501 -1.85 7.33 -4.00
N ALA A 502 -2.62 7.87 -3.06
CA ALA A 502 -3.83 7.22 -2.54
C ALA A 502 -5.05 8.13 -2.69
N HIS A 503 -6.04 7.75 -3.50
CA HIS A 503 -7.20 8.61 -3.72
C HIS A 503 -8.52 7.87 -3.85
N ASN A 504 -9.61 8.57 -3.55
CA ASN A 504 -10.97 8.03 -3.69
C ASN A 504 -11.16 6.69 -2.94
N ASN A 505 -10.38 6.41 -1.89
CA ASN A 505 -10.63 5.28 -1.00
C ASN A 505 -11.79 5.62 -0.06
N LEU A 506 -12.56 4.61 0.33
CA LEU A 506 -13.73 4.79 1.19
C LEU A 506 -13.35 5.36 2.57
N GLU A 507 -12.22 4.90 3.10
CA GLU A 507 -11.62 5.35 4.36
C GLU A 507 -10.32 6.13 4.04
N ASN A 508 -9.13 5.62 4.36
CA ASN A 508 -7.91 6.45 4.39
C ASN A 508 -7.02 6.40 3.14
N GLY A 509 -6.14 7.40 3.00
CA GLY A 509 -4.99 7.36 2.09
C GLY A 509 -3.90 6.41 2.62
N ILE A 510 -3.31 6.76 3.76
CA ILE A 510 -2.42 5.91 4.57
C ILE A 510 -3.10 5.59 5.91
N PHE A 511 -2.96 4.34 6.39
CA PHE A 511 -3.19 3.98 7.79
C PHE A 511 -1.90 3.41 8.40
N VAL A 512 -1.50 3.90 9.57
CA VAL A 512 -0.39 3.34 10.35
C VAL A 512 -0.92 2.85 11.68
N TRP A 513 -0.67 1.59 12.01
CA TRP A 513 -0.95 1.04 13.33
C TRP A 513 0.23 0.24 13.89
N LEU A 514 1.44 0.74 13.65
CA LEU A 514 2.71 0.07 13.89
C LEU A 514 3.38 0.50 15.20
N ASN A 515 3.71 -0.45 16.08
CA ASN A 515 4.54 -0.21 17.27
C ASN A 515 6.04 -0.46 16.98
N ALA A 516 6.69 0.35 16.14
CA ALA A 516 8.07 0.08 15.69
C ALA A 516 9.19 0.68 16.56
N GLU A 517 10.29 -0.06 16.73
CA GLU A 517 11.60 0.45 17.17
C GLU A 517 12.38 1.16 16.04
N HIS A 518 11.91 1.08 14.80
CA HIS A 518 12.60 1.62 13.63
C HIS A 518 11.94 2.89 13.08
N HIS A 519 12.75 3.71 12.42
CA HIS A 519 12.35 5.02 11.89
C HIS A 519 11.93 4.88 10.43
N HIS A 520 10.69 5.28 10.11
CA HIS A 520 10.14 5.19 8.76
C HIS A 520 10.15 6.56 8.07
N THR A 521 10.25 6.58 6.74
CA THR A 521 10.16 7.83 5.95
C THR A 521 9.13 7.67 4.83
N VAL A 522 8.17 8.61 4.81
CA VAL A 522 7.15 8.75 3.77
C VAL A 522 7.41 10.08 3.07
N THR A 523 7.79 10.05 1.80
CA THR A 523 8.14 11.29 1.07
C THR A 523 7.43 11.39 -0.28
N GLN A 524 7.17 12.62 -0.72
CA GLN A 524 6.49 12.90 -2.00
C GLN A 524 5.15 12.15 -2.17
N PHE A 525 4.44 11.88 -1.08
CA PHE A 525 3.15 11.20 -1.09
C PHE A 525 2.03 12.18 -1.50
N ALA A 526 1.05 11.70 -2.24
CA ALA A 526 -0.20 12.43 -2.47
C ALA A 526 -1.40 11.63 -1.96
N ALA A 527 -2.33 12.30 -1.29
CA ALA A 527 -3.65 11.76 -1.01
C ALA A 527 -4.75 12.76 -1.34
N TYR A 528 -5.76 12.34 -2.11
CA TYR A 528 -6.91 13.21 -2.39
C TYR A 528 -8.26 12.51 -2.39
N HIS A 529 -9.31 13.24 -2.01
CA HIS A 529 -10.70 12.77 -2.05
C HIS A 529 -10.97 11.41 -1.38
N ASN A 530 -10.18 11.02 -0.38
CA ASN A 530 -10.50 9.85 0.45
C ASN A 530 -11.61 10.21 1.45
N GLY A 531 -12.47 9.26 1.84
CA GLY A 531 -13.60 9.52 2.75
C GLY A 531 -13.16 9.74 4.21
N GLY A 532 -12.11 9.04 4.63
CA GLY A 532 -11.40 9.23 5.88
C GLY A 532 -10.34 10.33 5.77
N TRP A 533 -9.14 10.02 6.25
CA TRP A 533 -8.00 10.93 6.30
C TRP A 533 -7.05 10.73 5.11
N GLY A 534 -6.30 11.78 4.77
CA GLY A 534 -5.14 11.62 3.89
C GLY A 534 -4.09 10.69 4.51
N ILE A 535 -3.82 10.88 5.81
CA ILE A 535 -2.97 10.04 6.65
C ILE A 535 -3.64 9.87 8.01
N GLU A 536 -3.97 8.64 8.39
CA GLU A 536 -4.33 8.28 9.77
C GLU A 536 -3.11 7.59 10.41
N HIS A 537 -2.40 8.31 11.27
CA HIS A 537 -1.12 7.88 11.85
C HIS A 537 -1.31 7.44 13.30
N GLY A 538 -0.99 6.18 13.63
CA GLY A 538 -1.32 5.61 14.93
C GLY A 538 -0.49 4.41 15.39
N ALA A 539 -0.99 3.78 16.45
CA ALA A 539 -0.32 2.88 17.41
C ALA A 539 0.72 3.55 18.33
N TYR A 540 0.20 4.23 19.35
CA TYR A 540 0.85 4.42 20.66
C TYR A 540 2.18 5.18 20.66
N LEU A 541 3.28 4.52 20.26
CA LEU A 541 4.64 5.04 20.17
C LEU A 541 5.28 4.52 18.88
N ASN A 542 5.69 5.41 17.98
CA ASN A 542 6.52 5.12 16.81
C ASN A 542 7.14 6.43 16.25
N ASP A 543 8.15 6.32 15.38
CA ASP A 543 8.81 7.48 14.77
C ASP A 543 8.69 7.42 13.23
N PHE A 544 8.06 8.43 12.63
CA PHE A 544 7.92 8.60 11.18
C PHE A 544 8.32 10.01 10.72
N ASP A 545 9.06 10.11 9.62
CA ASP A 545 9.28 11.36 8.86
C ASP A 545 8.32 11.42 7.66
N TYR A 546 7.28 12.24 7.74
CA TYR A 546 6.42 12.61 6.61
C TYR A 546 6.92 13.90 5.99
N THR A 547 7.33 13.87 4.72
CA THR A 547 7.97 15.02 4.06
C THR A 547 7.41 15.31 2.67
N ALA A 548 7.40 16.58 2.28
CA ALA A 548 7.13 17.02 0.90
C ALA A 548 5.86 16.40 0.27
N SER A 549 4.79 16.27 1.06
CA SER A 549 3.58 15.50 0.68
C SER A 549 2.34 16.39 0.57
N VAL A 550 1.34 15.97 -0.20
CA VAL A 550 0.12 16.75 -0.49
C VAL A 550 -1.13 16.00 -0.09
N LEU A 551 -1.98 16.62 0.73
CA LEU A 551 -3.21 16.04 1.25
C LEU A 551 -4.37 16.98 0.90
N TYR A 552 -5.22 16.58 -0.07
CA TYR A 552 -6.21 17.47 -0.71
C TYR A 552 -7.65 16.93 -0.63
N GLY A 553 -8.55 17.68 -0.01
CA GLY A 553 -10.00 17.40 -0.05
C GLY A 553 -10.42 16.03 0.48
N ASN A 554 -9.66 15.44 1.41
CA ASN A 554 -10.05 14.22 2.13
C ASN A 554 -11.12 14.58 3.18
N ALA A 555 -12.19 13.79 3.31
CA ALA A 555 -13.41 14.24 3.96
C ALA A 555 -13.30 14.40 5.49
N SER A 556 -12.53 13.54 6.16
CA SER A 556 -12.25 13.69 7.60
C SER A 556 -11.14 14.71 7.88
N GLY A 557 -10.16 14.81 6.98
CA GLY A 557 -9.11 15.84 6.99
C GLY A 557 -7.78 15.36 6.39
N GLY A 558 -6.75 16.20 6.50
CA GLY A 558 -5.40 15.84 6.04
C GLY A 558 -4.79 14.75 6.90
N ILE A 559 -4.62 15.02 8.20
CA ILE A 559 -3.91 14.13 9.14
C ILE A 559 -4.73 13.90 10.41
N ALA A 560 -4.85 12.63 10.80
CA ALA A 560 -5.20 12.23 12.17
C ALA A 560 -3.97 11.66 12.90
N VAL A 561 -3.80 12.03 14.18
CA VAL A 561 -2.67 11.61 15.03
C VAL A 561 -3.17 10.81 16.24
N HIS A 562 -2.70 9.56 16.34
CA HIS A 562 -3.01 8.54 17.36
C HIS A 562 -1.74 7.81 17.90
N ALA A 563 -0.53 8.28 17.56
CA ALA A 563 0.73 7.89 18.18
C ALA A 563 1.57 9.11 18.59
N LEU A 564 2.31 8.96 19.70
CA LEU A 564 3.44 9.82 20.05
C LEU A 564 4.72 9.27 19.43
N GLY A 565 5.79 10.05 19.47
CA GLY A 565 7.15 9.58 19.21
C GLY A 565 7.61 8.51 20.20
N ARG A 566 8.42 7.56 19.73
CA ARG A 566 9.13 6.62 20.63
C ARG A 566 10.41 7.28 21.16
N ASP A 567 11.36 7.59 20.27
CA ASP A 567 12.69 8.07 20.62
C ASP A 567 13.06 9.41 19.97
N LYS A 568 12.60 9.64 18.73
CA LYS A 568 12.87 10.88 17.97
C LYS A 568 11.70 11.83 17.90
N GLY A 569 10.46 11.33 17.97
CA GLY A 569 9.28 12.07 17.54
C GLY A 569 8.93 11.77 16.09
N THR A 570 7.64 11.57 15.80
CA THR A 570 7.12 11.67 14.43
C THR A 570 7.15 13.14 13.99
N VAL A 571 7.59 13.38 12.76
CA VAL A 571 7.66 14.71 12.14
C VAL A 571 6.82 14.75 10.87
N PHE A 572 5.96 15.76 10.76
CA PHE A 572 5.28 16.16 9.53
C PHE A 572 5.88 17.48 9.07
N ASP A 573 6.72 17.46 8.03
CA ASP A 573 7.48 18.63 7.58
C ASP A 573 7.26 18.98 6.09
N GLY A 574 6.92 20.24 5.83
CA GLY A 574 6.73 20.72 4.46
C GLY A 574 5.57 20.01 3.75
N LEU A 575 4.43 19.83 4.44
CA LEU A 575 3.22 19.31 3.83
C LEU A 575 2.34 20.44 3.28
N LEU A 576 1.66 20.17 2.17
CA LEU A 576 0.56 20.99 1.67
C LEU A 576 -0.75 20.29 2.01
N ILE A 577 -1.52 20.86 2.92
CA ILE A 577 -2.77 20.30 3.41
C ILE A 577 -3.90 21.27 3.06
N ASP A 578 -4.68 20.95 2.04
CA ASP A 578 -5.85 21.73 1.66
C ASP A 578 -7.11 20.88 1.87
N ALA A 579 -7.93 21.27 2.84
CA ALA A 579 -9.19 20.58 3.10
C ALA A 579 -10.26 20.81 2.02
N ALA A 580 -10.06 21.75 1.09
CA ALA A 580 -10.93 22.02 -0.06
C ALA A 580 -12.44 22.18 0.29
N GLY A 581 -12.76 22.66 1.50
CA GLY A 581 -14.12 22.76 2.04
C GLY A 581 -14.75 21.45 2.54
N GLN A 582 -14.07 20.31 2.34
CA GLN A 582 -14.59 18.97 2.64
C GLN A 582 -14.54 18.64 4.14
N SER A 583 -13.44 18.99 4.83
CA SER A 583 -13.26 18.73 6.26
C SER A 583 -13.39 19.97 7.15
N ASP A 584 -13.73 19.73 8.41
CA ASP A 584 -13.72 20.77 9.44
C ASP A 584 -12.29 21.20 9.82
N TYR A 585 -11.35 20.26 9.76
CA TYR A 585 -9.98 20.42 10.24
C TYR A 585 -8.97 19.94 9.19
N ALA A 586 -7.84 20.62 9.06
CA ALA A 586 -6.73 20.14 8.24
C ALA A 586 -5.92 19.04 8.98
N VAL A 587 -5.73 19.20 10.29
CA VAL A 587 -5.09 18.21 11.18
C VAL A 587 -5.92 18.05 12.45
N ALA A 588 -6.06 16.82 12.96
CA ALA A 588 -6.63 16.56 14.28
C ALA A 588 -5.75 15.64 15.12
N THR A 589 -5.54 16.00 16.39
CA THR A 589 -5.03 15.06 17.40
C THR A 589 -6.20 14.31 18.03
N LEU A 590 -6.01 13.02 18.27
CA LEU A 590 -6.98 12.12 18.87
C LEU A 590 -6.35 11.44 20.12
N LYS A 591 -7.05 10.45 20.68
CA LYS A 591 -6.69 9.82 21.97
C LYS A 591 -5.31 9.17 21.99
N HIS A 592 -4.53 9.48 23.02
CA HIS A 592 -3.49 8.59 23.53
C HIS A 592 -3.52 8.53 25.08
N GLN A 593 -2.71 7.66 25.69
CA GLN A 593 -2.65 7.43 27.15
C GLN A 593 -1.24 7.07 27.67
N LEU A 594 -0.20 7.34 26.89
CA LEU A 594 1.18 6.92 27.17
C LEU A 594 2.13 8.11 27.19
N ALA A 595 3.27 7.96 27.86
CA ALA A 595 4.37 8.92 27.76
C ALA A 595 5.23 8.59 26.54
N GLY A 596 5.61 9.61 25.78
CA GLY A 596 6.43 9.52 24.57
C GLY A 596 6.95 10.89 24.16
N GLU A 597 7.71 10.94 23.06
CA GLU A 597 8.18 12.19 22.48
C GLU A 597 7.09 12.90 21.67
N SER A 598 7.15 14.23 21.56
CA SER A 598 6.08 15.01 20.94
C SER A 598 6.11 14.90 19.41
N VAL A 599 4.93 14.74 18.80
CA VAL A 599 4.77 14.84 17.34
C VAL A 599 4.98 16.29 16.91
N THR A 600 5.77 16.51 15.86
CA THR A 600 6.07 17.86 15.34
C THR A 600 5.47 18.07 13.97
N LEU A 601 4.47 18.96 13.86
CA LEU A 601 4.01 19.51 12.59
C LEU A 601 4.78 20.81 12.32
N SER A 602 5.54 20.85 11.22
CA SER A 602 6.36 22.02 10.89
C SER A 602 6.37 22.42 9.42
N ARG A 603 6.59 23.73 9.17
CA ARG A 603 6.74 24.36 7.84
C ARG A 603 5.68 23.96 6.81
N SER A 604 4.51 23.58 7.30
CA SER A 604 3.41 23.04 6.48
C SER A 604 2.38 24.13 6.24
N ARG A 605 1.68 24.06 5.10
CA ARG A 605 0.64 25.01 4.72
C ARG A 605 -0.72 24.35 4.83
N LEU A 606 -1.58 24.89 5.70
CA LEU A 606 -2.90 24.38 6.03
C LEU A 606 -3.97 25.34 5.51
N THR A 607 -4.82 24.90 4.58
CA THR A 607 -5.82 25.72 3.88
C THR A 607 -7.17 25.00 3.73
N GLY A 608 -8.20 25.73 3.29
CA GLY A 608 -9.51 25.17 2.88
C GLY A 608 -10.38 24.55 3.97
N TYR A 609 -9.96 24.56 5.23
CA TYR A 609 -10.68 23.93 6.35
C TYR A 609 -11.86 24.79 6.82
N ARG A 610 -12.95 24.16 7.29
CA ARG A 610 -14.16 24.89 7.69
C ARG A 610 -14.11 25.49 9.12
N LYS A 611 -13.33 24.92 10.03
CA LYS A 611 -13.26 25.35 11.44
C LYS A 611 -11.86 25.76 11.88
N ALA A 612 -10.86 24.88 11.75
CA ALA A 612 -9.51 25.16 12.22
C ALA A 612 -8.40 24.42 11.46
N GLY A 613 -7.18 24.97 11.49
CA GLY A 613 -6.00 24.31 10.93
C GLY A 613 -5.66 23.03 11.70
N VAL A 614 -5.37 23.18 12.99
CA VAL A 614 -5.12 22.06 13.91
C VAL A 614 -6.20 22.00 14.99
N ALA A 615 -6.79 20.83 15.19
CA ALA A 615 -7.80 20.56 16.21
C ALA A 615 -7.30 19.57 17.27
N PHE A 616 -7.37 19.98 18.54
CA PHE A 616 -7.06 19.14 19.70
C PHE A 616 -8.39 18.59 20.24
N ARG A 617 -8.78 17.39 19.77
CA ARG A 617 -10.12 16.84 19.97
C ARG A 617 -10.23 15.97 21.22
N ALA A 618 -11.23 16.22 22.04
CA ALA A 618 -11.68 15.23 23.01
C ALA A 618 -12.52 14.17 22.29
N THR A 619 -12.44 12.92 22.74
CA THR A 619 -13.35 11.85 22.31
C THR A 619 -13.84 11.08 23.53
N GLY A 620 -14.94 10.33 23.38
CA GLY A 620 -15.42 9.44 24.45
C GLY A 620 -14.38 8.41 24.89
N ASP A 621 -13.38 8.13 24.05
CA ASP A 621 -12.29 7.21 24.34
C ASP A 621 -11.11 7.86 25.08
N GLY A 622 -10.94 9.20 25.02
CA GLY A 622 -9.91 9.90 25.79
C GLY A 622 -9.57 11.33 25.35
N LYS A 623 -8.37 11.76 25.74
CA LYS A 623 -7.89 13.15 25.69
C LYS A 623 -6.97 13.35 24.47
N PRO A 624 -6.95 14.55 23.85
CA PRO A 624 -6.00 14.88 22.80
C PRO A 624 -4.58 15.00 23.36
N ASP A 625 -3.61 14.61 22.53
CA ASP A 625 -2.18 14.71 22.85
C ASP A 625 -1.57 16.06 22.47
N ASP A 626 -0.46 16.38 23.14
CA ASP A 626 0.34 17.58 22.95
C ASP A 626 1.31 17.43 21.76
N ILE A 627 1.09 18.26 20.73
CA ILE A 627 1.95 18.33 19.55
C ILE A 627 2.64 19.70 19.44
N ALA A 628 3.79 19.74 18.78
CA ALA A 628 4.46 20.96 18.39
C ALA A 628 3.99 21.43 17.01
N VAL A 629 3.48 22.65 16.91
CA VAL A 629 3.05 23.29 15.65
C VAL A 629 3.98 24.47 15.37
N LEU A 630 4.94 24.27 14.46
CA LEU A 630 6.09 25.16 14.28
C LEU A 630 6.19 25.72 12.85
N ASP A 631 6.23 27.04 12.72
CA ASP A 631 6.48 27.73 11.45
C ASP A 631 5.49 27.40 10.32
N CYS A 632 4.26 27.01 10.67
CA CYS A 632 3.22 26.64 9.71
C CYS A 632 2.44 27.87 9.20
N GLU A 633 1.95 27.79 7.96
CA GLU A 633 1.10 28.78 7.31
C GLU A 633 -0.36 28.36 7.35
N PHE A 634 -1.27 29.29 7.68
CA PHE A 634 -2.70 29.04 7.81
C PHE A 634 -3.50 29.94 6.86
N GLY A 635 -4.38 29.34 6.05
CA GLY A 635 -5.24 30.05 5.09
C GLY A 635 -6.68 30.32 5.56
N GLY A 636 -7.00 30.04 6.83
CA GLY A 636 -8.32 30.32 7.40
C GLY A 636 -8.47 31.76 7.94
N ALA A 637 -9.58 32.02 8.62
CA ALA A 637 -9.77 33.28 9.34
C ALA A 637 -8.78 33.42 10.50
N LYS A 638 -8.37 34.65 10.83
CA LYS A 638 -7.50 34.89 12.00
C LYS A 638 -8.14 34.35 13.28
N GLY A 639 -7.41 33.54 14.05
CA GLY A 639 -7.93 32.83 15.23
C GLY A 639 -8.49 31.43 14.93
N SER A 640 -8.37 30.94 13.68
CA SER A 640 -8.69 29.57 13.28
C SER A 640 -7.44 28.69 13.10
N GLU A 641 -6.27 29.15 13.51
CA GLU A 641 -5.02 28.41 13.33
C GLU A 641 -5.05 27.12 14.18
N LEU A 642 -5.46 27.25 15.45
CA LEU A 642 -5.56 26.17 16.43
C LEU A 642 -6.91 26.20 17.14
N TRP A 643 -7.52 25.03 17.37
CA TRP A 643 -8.76 24.89 18.13
C TRP A 643 -8.63 23.78 19.18
N LEU A 644 -9.00 24.09 20.42
CA LEU A 644 -9.10 23.13 21.50
C LEU A 644 -10.57 22.80 21.76
N ASP A 645 -10.88 21.51 21.87
CA ASP A 645 -12.22 21.05 22.22
C ASP A 645 -12.63 21.55 23.62
N PRO A 646 -13.84 22.12 23.81
CA PRO A 646 -14.31 22.51 25.14
C PRO A 646 -14.24 21.39 26.18
N GLU A 647 -14.46 20.14 25.78
CA GLU A 647 -14.41 18.95 26.65
C GLU A 647 -12.98 18.40 26.85
N ALA A 648 -11.99 18.88 26.10
CA ALA A 648 -10.59 18.51 26.34
C ALA A 648 -10.13 18.98 27.73
N PRO A 649 -9.16 18.31 28.36
CA PRO A 649 -8.51 18.80 29.57
C PRO A 649 -7.74 20.11 29.29
N GLU A 650 -7.14 20.67 30.34
CA GLU A 650 -6.02 21.59 30.14
C GLU A 650 -4.90 20.85 29.39
N PRO A 651 -4.37 21.40 28.27
CA PRO A 651 -3.20 20.82 27.61
C PRO A 651 -1.96 20.98 28.50
N GLU A 652 -1.07 19.99 28.53
CA GLU A 652 0.15 20.10 29.35
C GLU A 652 1.28 20.82 28.59
N ARG A 653 1.34 20.67 27.26
CA ARG A 653 2.48 21.12 26.44
C ARG A 653 2.19 21.32 24.95
N ILE A 654 1.07 21.94 24.55
CA ILE A 654 0.92 22.43 23.16
C ILE A 654 1.99 23.49 22.90
N LEU A 655 2.96 23.20 22.03
CA LEU A 655 4.02 24.12 21.63
C LEU A 655 3.63 24.79 20.31
N TYR A 656 3.61 26.12 20.28
CA TYR A 656 3.24 26.87 19.09
C TYR A 656 4.28 27.95 18.73
N ARG A 657 4.72 27.96 17.47
CA ARG A 657 5.49 29.05 16.88
C ARG A 657 4.86 29.45 15.54
N PRO A 658 4.20 30.62 15.43
CA PRO A 658 3.72 31.13 14.15
C PRO A 658 4.87 31.34 13.15
N ALA A 659 4.62 31.12 11.86
CA ALA A 659 5.60 31.39 10.81
C ALA A 659 6.22 32.80 10.91
N GLY A 660 7.55 32.86 10.90
CA GLY A 660 8.31 34.11 10.99
C GLY A 660 8.50 34.68 12.41
N GLN A 661 8.00 34.02 13.46
CA GLN A 661 8.32 34.36 14.86
C GLN A 661 9.63 33.70 15.30
N ALA A 662 10.39 34.37 16.16
CA ALA A 662 11.68 33.85 16.64
C ALA A 662 11.57 32.88 17.82
N GLN A 663 10.44 32.88 18.54
CA GLN A 663 10.27 32.18 19.81
C GLN A 663 8.96 31.39 19.79
N ALA A 664 8.99 30.17 20.35
CA ALA A 664 7.79 29.38 20.58
C ALA A 664 7.16 29.76 21.93
N VAL A 665 5.86 29.49 22.04
CA VAL A 665 5.11 29.63 23.29
C VAL A 665 4.43 28.31 23.64
N THR A 666 4.28 28.04 24.94
CA THR A 666 3.32 27.04 25.40
C THR A 666 1.92 27.64 25.38
N LEU A 667 0.92 26.86 24.98
CA LEU A 667 -0.48 27.24 25.03
C LEU A 667 -1.22 26.50 26.13
N GLY A 668 -2.07 27.23 26.86
CA GLY A 668 -3.06 26.69 27.81
C GLY A 668 -4.46 27.21 27.47
N LYS A 669 -5.50 26.77 28.18
CA LYS A 669 -6.83 27.38 28.08
C LYS A 669 -6.77 28.83 28.57
N SER A 670 -7.52 29.71 27.92
CA SER A 670 -7.75 31.06 28.43
C SER A 670 -8.46 30.98 29.79
N GLY A 671 -7.73 31.25 30.87
CA GLY A 671 -8.30 31.30 32.21
C GLY A 671 -9.43 32.34 32.31
N SER A 672 -10.54 31.97 32.94
CA SER A 672 -11.63 32.90 33.26
C SER A 672 -11.15 33.92 34.30
N GLY A 673 -10.73 35.09 33.82
CA GLY A 673 -10.14 36.13 34.64
C GLY A 673 -11.08 36.69 35.70
N GLY A 674 -10.92 36.21 36.94
CA GLY A 674 -11.07 37.00 38.17
C GLY A 674 -12.48 37.49 38.53
N GLY A 675 -13.23 36.66 39.26
CA GLY A 675 -14.40 37.08 40.05
C GLY A 675 -14.38 36.42 41.44
N GLY A 676 -13.85 37.09 42.44
CA GLY A 676 -13.77 36.55 43.81
C GLY A 676 -15.12 36.54 44.52
N GLY A 677 -15.55 35.37 44.99
CA GLY A 677 -16.75 35.18 45.81
C GLY A 677 -16.81 33.74 46.30
N GLY A 678 -16.76 33.52 47.62
CA GLY A 678 -16.54 32.19 48.19
C GLY A 678 -17.79 31.52 48.76
N GLY A 679 -17.61 30.25 49.15
CA GLY A 679 -18.45 29.56 50.13
C GLY A 679 -19.53 28.63 49.58
N GLY A 680 -19.68 27.47 50.21
CA GLY A 680 -20.78 26.53 49.98
C GLY A 680 -20.31 25.19 49.39
N GLY A 681 -20.51 24.10 50.13
CA GLY A 681 -20.26 22.73 49.65
C GLY A 681 -21.56 21.91 49.59
N GLY A 682 -21.46 20.63 49.27
CA GLY A 682 -22.59 19.70 49.31
C GLY A 682 -22.42 18.55 48.31
N GLY A 683 -22.31 17.32 48.80
CA GLY A 683 -22.07 16.11 48.00
C GLY A 683 -23.27 15.58 47.21
N GLY A 684 -23.06 14.43 46.58
CA GLY A 684 -24.07 13.69 45.82
C GLY A 684 -23.42 12.95 44.66
N GLY A 685 -23.77 11.67 44.46
CA GLY A 685 -23.22 10.85 43.37
C GLY A 685 -24.32 10.20 42.54
N GLY A 686 -23.94 9.34 41.60
CA GLY A 686 -24.86 8.56 40.76
C GLY A 686 -24.26 8.27 39.39
N GLY A 687 -24.35 7.02 38.92
CA GLY A 687 -23.85 6.62 37.60
C GLY A 687 -24.92 6.59 36.52
N GLY A 688 -24.56 6.12 35.32
CA GLY A 688 -25.47 5.90 34.20
C GLY A 688 -24.84 6.31 32.87
N GLY A 689 -24.76 5.39 31.91
CA GLY A 689 -24.20 5.65 30.57
C GLY A 689 -25.27 5.66 29.47
N GLY A 690 -24.82 5.73 28.22
CA GLY A 690 -25.66 5.64 27.02
C GLY A 690 -25.16 6.57 25.92
N GLY A 691 -24.91 6.02 24.73
CA GLY A 691 -24.48 6.80 23.57
C GLY A 691 -25.65 7.47 22.84
N GLY A 692 -25.34 8.42 21.95
CA GLY A 692 -26.30 9.08 21.07
C GLY A 692 -25.59 10.05 20.14
N SER A 693 -25.73 9.85 18.83
CA SER A 693 -25.18 10.70 17.78
C SER A 693 -26.18 11.79 17.35
N GLY A 694 -25.65 12.88 16.79
CA GLY A 694 -26.40 13.81 15.95
C GLY A 694 -26.80 15.14 16.60
N GLY A 695 -26.48 16.25 15.90
CA GLY A 695 -26.92 17.59 16.27
C GLY A 695 -25.96 18.68 15.79
N GLY A 696 -26.27 19.30 14.65
CA GLY A 696 -25.51 20.46 14.18
C GLY A 696 -25.78 21.71 15.02
N GLY A 697 -24.75 22.52 15.25
CA GLY A 697 -24.85 23.83 15.90
C GLY A 697 -23.82 24.78 15.31
N GLY A 698 -24.28 25.85 14.67
CA GLY A 698 -23.42 26.91 14.14
C GLY A 698 -23.33 28.08 15.13
N GLY A 699 -22.14 28.70 15.21
CA GLY A 699 -21.93 30.00 15.85
C GLY A 699 -21.60 29.94 17.35
N GLY A 700 -20.36 30.28 17.69
CA GLY A 700 -19.91 30.48 19.07
C GLY A 700 -18.39 30.39 19.16
N ALA A 701 -17.74 31.44 19.64
CA ALA A 701 -16.27 31.48 19.75
C ALA A 701 -15.77 30.34 20.65
N GLY A 702 -14.78 29.57 20.18
CA GLY A 702 -14.08 28.62 21.02
C GLY A 702 -13.39 29.34 22.18
N GLN A 703 -13.25 28.67 23.33
CA GLN A 703 -12.37 29.19 24.38
C GLN A 703 -10.95 29.27 23.82
N GLY A 704 -10.36 30.45 23.87
CA GLY A 704 -9.08 30.69 23.20
C GLY A 704 -7.96 29.91 23.87
N LEU A 705 -7.08 29.31 23.07
CA LEU A 705 -5.75 28.98 23.56
C LEU A 705 -5.00 30.29 23.84
N ALA A 706 -4.47 30.44 25.05
CA ALA A 706 -3.70 31.59 25.49
C ALA A 706 -2.22 31.21 25.64
N ALA A 707 -1.32 32.08 25.20
CA ALA A 707 0.11 31.90 25.43
C ALA A 707 0.43 32.03 26.92
N THR A 708 0.96 30.98 27.53
CA THR A 708 1.28 30.92 28.97
C THR A 708 2.71 31.36 29.26
N GLY A 709 3.61 31.26 28.29
CA GLY A 709 4.98 31.77 28.38
C GLY A 709 5.85 31.38 27.18
N PRO A 710 7.02 32.02 27.02
CA PRO A 710 8.03 31.60 26.05
C PRO A 710 8.65 30.25 26.45
N VAL A 711 8.99 29.43 25.46
CA VAL A 711 9.54 28.08 25.68
C VAL A 711 10.51 27.68 24.56
N ASP A 712 11.48 26.83 24.89
CA ASP A 712 12.32 26.16 23.90
C ASP A 712 11.52 25.07 23.18
N ALA A 713 11.51 25.13 21.85
CA ALA A 713 10.85 24.13 21.00
C ALA A 713 11.87 23.16 20.40
N PRO A 714 11.44 21.95 19.99
CA PRO A 714 12.23 21.10 19.12
C PRO A 714 12.77 21.91 17.93
N THR A 715 14.04 21.67 17.57
CA THR A 715 14.59 22.24 16.33
C THR A 715 13.99 21.45 15.18
N PRO A 716 13.21 22.05 14.25
CA PRO A 716 12.71 21.34 13.09
C PRO A 716 13.90 20.76 12.30
N PRO A 717 13.74 19.62 11.59
CA PRO A 717 14.81 19.08 10.75
C PRO A 717 15.28 20.13 9.75
N ARG A 718 16.47 19.97 9.16
CA ARG A 718 16.98 20.94 8.16
C ARG A 718 15.95 21.11 7.05
N ALA A 719 15.68 22.36 6.65
CA ALA A 719 14.69 22.67 5.62
C ALA A 719 14.97 21.90 4.33
N VAL A 720 14.10 20.95 4.01
CA VAL A 720 14.00 20.35 2.69
C VAL A 720 13.22 21.34 1.84
N ALA A 721 13.86 21.92 0.82
CA ALA A 721 13.12 22.71 -0.15
C ALA A 721 12.08 21.80 -0.79
N LEU A 722 10.80 22.22 -0.82
CA LEU A 722 9.73 21.49 -1.50
C LEU A 722 10.19 21.17 -2.93
N PRO A 723 10.51 19.90 -3.27
CA PRO A 723 10.78 19.57 -4.65
C PRO A 723 9.50 19.80 -5.44
N SER A 724 9.62 20.21 -6.70
CA SER A 724 8.50 20.07 -7.64
C SER A 724 8.07 18.60 -7.63
N LEU A 725 6.82 18.34 -7.25
CA LEU A 725 6.28 16.98 -7.10
C LEU A 725 6.31 16.26 -8.45
N ALA A 726 7.31 15.40 -8.63
CA ALA A 726 7.60 14.73 -9.89
C ALA A 726 6.92 13.36 -9.97
N PHE A 727 5.59 13.33 -9.90
CA PHE A 727 4.82 12.10 -10.13
C PHE A 727 4.91 11.65 -11.59
N THR A 728 4.91 10.33 -11.82
CA THR A 728 4.84 9.77 -13.18
C THR A 728 3.39 9.61 -13.64
N ASP A 729 3.04 10.10 -14.84
CA ASP A 729 1.70 9.97 -15.44
C ASP A 729 1.49 8.67 -16.23
N SER A 730 2.42 7.72 -16.13
CA SER A 730 2.32 6.38 -16.70
C SER A 730 3.09 5.37 -15.88
N ALA A 731 2.67 4.11 -15.98
CA ALA A 731 3.44 2.98 -15.50
C ALA A 731 4.87 2.99 -16.09
N PRO A 732 5.87 2.43 -15.37
CA PRO A 732 7.18 2.14 -15.93
C PRO A 732 7.07 1.44 -17.29
N LYS A 733 7.91 1.84 -18.25
CA LYS A 733 7.96 1.17 -19.55
C LYS A 733 8.45 -0.27 -19.36
N THR A 734 7.55 -1.22 -19.51
CA THR A 734 7.89 -2.65 -19.56
C THR A 734 8.28 -3.03 -20.98
N GLY A 735 9.17 -4.01 -21.12
CA GLY A 735 9.71 -4.39 -22.42
C GLY A 735 10.05 -5.88 -22.49
N ARG A 736 9.77 -6.48 -23.65
CA ARG A 736 10.39 -7.76 -24.01
C ARG A 736 11.80 -7.43 -24.46
N VAL A 737 12.79 -7.52 -23.56
CA VAL A 737 14.20 -7.45 -24.00
C VAL A 737 14.45 -8.64 -24.97
N GLY A 738 15.38 -8.47 -25.91
CA GLY A 738 15.41 -9.25 -27.16
C GLY A 738 15.56 -10.76 -27.00
N VAL A 739 14.98 -11.49 -27.97
CA VAL A 739 15.16 -12.93 -28.22
C VAL A 739 16.57 -13.21 -28.76
#